data_AF-A0A2W5MWQ1-F1
#
_entry.id   AF-A0A2W5MWQ1-F1
#
_cell.length_a   1.000
_cell.length_b   1.000
_cell.length_c   1.000
_cell.angle_alpha   90.00
_cell.angle_beta   90.00
_cell.angle_gamma   90.00
#
_symmetry.space_group_name_H-M   'P 1'
#
loop_
_entity.id
_entity.type
_entity.pdbx_description
1 polymer ?
#
loop_
_entity_poly.entity_id
_entity_poly.type
_entity_poly.pdbx_seq_one_letter_code
_entity_poly.pdbx_strand_id
1 'polypeptide(L)'
;MRGEESAFEDGTITEGFAVFRVLDVETVQAIRAEQRQNAHRDAAAFPELLESLRTLLRTYYPPHLIAVFAGWGLRTASGPQGVGRESMIKGVSQHHAELLQVIALALPAAEWGQEPAEMEDIQKTIDVTLGLAKAFVAKRMVAAAAVTDPLAATKLSLQERLRQHTQMVRNWGPYRMMLQILCDLYEPLNVAMREHHGFGGLDVIAVAEHTVAAIEAQVNERFRLLKDIFKARAIPELIYDFFGRFPGVAGDPAAFLSALDPEEPLESVRARLLSHADRWLVVNSIVPVASIAAASGLSETQTRAVLDRLSLMPGDLAGENPDHLFLANPVWTRPGIKSGDQYFFAFPQTTVSFLHQILRLLCEEAGLKAALEQRRSIFLEQETLRIISGALPGALIKPSAEWTWQSGKFETDVLAVLDRTVLIVECKSASLTPQGLRGAPERVRRHVADLIADPAIQSARLESVITRARGGDQGALAITRSLGFDPAEIDKVIRISVTLDDLTVLASAERELKAAGWVPEELELAATLNIADLTCVYDILTRPSQFLHYFSRRTQLQRSADVIGFELDFLGLYLATNFSLPTASGHRHIVISEMSRDVDLYYQNIEIGHPSDKPAPRLDPFFKALLDQLETRRPRGWTTMARDLLSIGDIDGQAACVESLEALRWSASHTPTDPDHLNVLVAMPDDAPDLAIVFHVFPRAERASRDDTVRRLVQHVLAHPGRSRCLFISRMIETWDTNPYDAIGLARALDN
;
A
#
# COMPACT_ATOMS: atom_id res chain seq x y z
N MET A 1 5.26 -18.00 -33.57
CA MET A 1 6.03 -19.19 -33.96
C MET A 1 6.92 -19.54 -32.79
N ARG A 2 6.86 -20.79 -32.33
CA ARG A 2 7.52 -21.29 -31.11
C ARG A 2 9.05 -21.25 -31.22
N GLY A 3 9.68 -21.05 -30.07
CA GLY A 3 10.90 -21.75 -29.68
C GLY A 3 12.17 -20.93 -29.81
N GLU A 4 12.62 -20.38 -28.69
CA GLU A 4 14.02 -20.47 -28.26
C GLU A 4 14.02 -20.50 -26.72
N GLU A 5 14.57 -21.58 -26.16
CA GLU A 5 14.93 -21.70 -24.75
C GLU A 5 15.95 -20.60 -24.44
N SER A 6 15.58 -19.60 -23.64
CA SER A 6 16.54 -18.68 -23.03
C SER A 6 16.45 -18.78 -21.50
N ALA A 7 17.62 -18.85 -20.89
CA ALA A 7 17.87 -19.16 -19.49
C ALA A 7 17.09 -18.32 -18.47
N PHE A 8 16.95 -18.91 -17.28
CA PHE A 8 16.48 -18.35 -16.00
C PHE A 8 17.36 -17.17 -15.50
N GLU A 9 17.56 -16.11 -16.29
CA GLU A 9 18.63 -15.12 -16.01
C GLU A 9 18.29 -13.94 -15.09
N ASP A 10 17.05 -13.75 -14.60
CA ASP A 10 16.75 -12.59 -13.70
C ASP A 10 15.67 -12.81 -12.63
N GLY A 11 15.17 -14.05 -12.46
CA GLY A 11 14.15 -14.38 -11.46
C GLY A 11 12.81 -13.63 -11.59
N THR A 12 12.57 -12.95 -12.72
CA THR A 12 11.32 -12.22 -12.98
C THR A 12 10.24 -13.17 -13.46
N ILE A 13 9.10 -13.19 -12.77
CA ILE A 13 7.89 -13.92 -13.14
C ILE A 13 6.89 -12.93 -13.72
N THR A 14 6.39 -13.26 -14.90
CA THR A 14 5.29 -12.55 -15.55
C THR A 14 4.08 -13.47 -15.57
N GLU A 15 3.11 -13.23 -14.69
CA GLU A 15 1.81 -13.93 -14.67
C GLU A 15 0.72 -12.96 -15.15
N GLY A 16 0.29 -13.16 -16.41
CA GLY A 16 -0.57 -12.21 -17.12
C GLY A 16 0.10 -10.83 -17.29
N PHE A 17 -0.32 -9.86 -16.48
CA PHE A 17 0.23 -8.49 -16.46
C PHE A 17 0.99 -8.18 -15.16
N ALA A 18 1.01 -9.11 -14.20
CA ALA A 18 1.77 -8.97 -12.97
C ALA A 18 3.23 -9.29 -13.23
N VAL A 19 4.11 -8.39 -12.79
CA VAL A 19 5.56 -8.56 -12.88
C VAL A 19 6.11 -8.49 -11.47
N PHE A 20 6.58 -9.63 -10.96
CA PHE A 20 7.22 -9.72 -9.66
C PHE A 20 8.47 -10.59 -9.77
N ARG A 21 9.37 -10.50 -8.78
CA ARG A 21 10.62 -11.26 -8.80
C ARG A 21 10.62 -12.33 -7.73
N VAL A 22 10.97 -13.55 -8.10
CA VAL A 22 11.28 -14.66 -7.21
C VAL A 22 12.76 -14.94 -7.34
N LEU A 23 13.50 -14.62 -6.28
CA LEU A 23 14.95 -14.73 -6.25
C LEU A 23 15.36 -15.88 -5.33
N ASP A 24 16.32 -16.68 -5.78
CA ASP A 24 17.02 -17.65 -4.94
C ASP A 24 18.05 -16.96 -4.02
N VAL A 25 18.58 -17.71 -3.07
CA VAL A 25 19.53 -17.21 -2.07
C VAL A 25 20.84 -16.74 -2.71
N GLU A 26 21.31 -17.42 -3.76
CA GLU A 26 22.59 -17.11 -4.44
C GLU A 26 22.51 -15.78 -5.18
N THR A 27 21.42 -15.57 -5.92
CA THR A 27 21.11 -14.33 -6.64
C THR A 27 21.00 -13.14 -5.67
N VAL A 28 20.32 -13.32 -4.54
CA VAL A 28 20.22 -12.27 -3.50
C VAL A 28 21.59 -11.95 -2.90
N GLN A 29 22.43 -12.96 -2.67
CA GLN A 29 23.80 -12.74 -2.18
C GLN A 29 24.67 -11.99 -3.19
N ALA A 30 24.56 -12.30 -4.48
CA ALA A 30 25.27 -11.61 -5.55
C ALA A 30 24.86 -10.13 -5.63
N ILE A 31 23.55 -9.83 -5.66
CA ILE A 31 23.02 -8.46 -5.65
C ILE A 31 23.54 -7.68 -4.42
N ARG A 32 23.49 -8.30 -3.23
CA ARG A 32 23.99 -7.68 -1.99
C ARG A 32 25.51 -7.44 -2.02
N ALA A 33 26.28 -8.29 -2.71
CA ALA A 33 27.73 -8.10 -2.84
C ALA A 33 28.05 -6.91 -3.77
N GLU A 34 27.37 -6.82 -4.91
CA GLU A 34 27.51 -5.69 -5.85
C GLU A 34 27.11 -4.37 -5.20
N GLN A 35 25.96 -4.33 -4.50
CA GLN A 35 25.50 -3.14 -3.79
C GLN A 35 26.50 -2.70 -2.72
N ARG A 36 27.14 -3.63 -2.00
CA ARG A 36 28.18 -3.31 -1.02
C ARG A 36 29.42 -2.68 -1.65
N GLN A 37 29.85 -3.16 -2.82
CA GLN A 37 30.98 -2.58 -3.54
C GLN A 37 30.67 -1.13 -3.97
N ASN A 38 29.48 -0.90 -4.52
CA ASN A 38 29.03 0.44 -4.92
C ASN A 38 28.86 1.39 -3.72
N ALA A 39 28.46 0.87 -2.55
CA ALA A 39 28.20 1.68 -1.36
C ALA A 39 29.43 2.43 -0.83
N HIS A 40 30.65 1.86 -0.92
CA HIS A 40 31.85 2.57 -0.47
C HIS A 40 32.14 3.83 -1.29
N ARG A 41 32.02 3.74 -2.62
CA ARG A 41 32.19 4.89 -3.52
C ARG A 41 31.13 5.95 -3.25
N ASP A 42 29.87 5.54 -3.16
CA ASP A 42 28.75 6.47 -3.00
C ASP A 42 28.76 7.13 -1.61
N ALA A 43 29.17 6.41 -0.56
CA ALA A 43 29.32 6.97 0.79
C ALA A 43 30.44 8.04 0.87
N ALA A 44 31.54 7.84 0.13
CA ALA A 44 32.66 8.78 0.09
C ALA A 44 32.29 10.11 -0.58
N ALA A 45 31.34 10.10 -1.53
CA ALA A 45 30.88 11.31 -2.24
C ALA A 45 29.98 12.23 -1.39
N PHE A 46 29.49 11.78 -0.22
CA PHE A 46 28.51 12.50 0.58
C PHE A 46 28.91 13.95 0.94
N PRO A 47 30.13 14.24 1.46
CA PRO A 47 30.50 15.60 1.85
C PRO A 47 30.56 16.56 0.65
N GLU A 48 31.09 16.10 -0.48
CA GLU A 48 31.21 16.89 -1.71
C GLU A 48 29.84 17.21 -2.31
N LEU A 49 28.91 16.23 -2.31
CA LEU A 49 27.54 16.42 -2.76
C LEU A 49 26.79 17.44 -1.89
N LEU A 50 26.95 17.37 -0.55
CA LEU A 50 26.31 18.31 0.37
C LEU A 50 26.81 19.75 0.16
N GLU A 51 28.12 19.95 0.00
CA GLU A 51 28.68 21.27 -0.27
C GLU A 51 28.34 21.79 -1.67
N SER A 52 28.28 20.90 -2.67
CA SER A 52 27.80 21.25 -4.02
C SER A 52 26.35 21.77 -3.96
N LEU A 53 25.48 21.10 -3.21
CA LEU A 53 24.09 21.53 -3.04
C LEU A 53 23.99 22.88 -2.32
N ARG A 54 24.75 23.07 -1.24
CA ARG A 54 24.83 24.36 -0.53
C ARG A 54 25.33 25.48 -1.43
N THR A 55 26.30 25.20 -2.30
CA THR A 55 26.81 26.17 -3.27
C THR A 55 25.72 26.59 -4.24
N LEU A 56 24.96 25.63 -4.80
CA LEU A 56 23.82 25.94 -5.68
C LEU A 56 22.78 26.82 -4.98
N LEU A 57 22.47 26.54 -3.71
CA LEU A 57 21.51 27.31 -2.90
C LEU A 57 22.03 28.72 -2.50
N ARG A 58 23.34 28.93 -2.50
CA ARG A 58 23.97 30.24 -2.27
C ARG A 58 24.11 31.08 -3.53
N THR A 59 24.14 30.44 -4.70
CA THR A 59 24.18 31.13 -6.00
C THR A 59 22.76 31.46 -6.47
N TYR A 60 21.89 30.46 -6.52
CA TYR A 60 20.54 30.57 -7.07
C TYR A 60 19.49 30.67 -5.98
N TYR A 61 18.39 31.36 -6.30
CA TYR A 61 17.29 31.57 -5.37
C TYR A 61 16.63 30.26 -4.93
N PRO A 62 16.69 29.85 -3.64
CA PRO A 62 16.24 28.52 -3.23
C PRO A 62 14.76 28.20 -3.51
N PRO A 63 13.77 29.08 -3.28
CA PRO A 63 12.39 28.80 -3.65
C PRO A 63 12.20 28.53 -5.14
N HIS A 64 13.03 29.11 -6.01
CA HIS A 64 13.01 28.80 -7.44
C HIS A 64 13.51 27.38 -7.71
N LEU A 65 14.67 26.98 -7.18
CA LEU A 65 15.17 25.61 -7.32
C LEU A 65 14.14 24.57 -6.81
N ILE A 66 13.56 24.82 -5.63
CA ILE A 66 12.59 23.93 -5.00
C ILE A 66 11.30 23.85 -5.81
N ALA A 67 10.76 24.98 -6.27
CA ALA A 67 9.50 25.02 -7.03
C ALA A 67 9.62 24.30 -8.38
N VAL A 68 10.74 24.47 -9.09
CA VAL A 68 10.99 23.78 -10.36
C VAL A 68 11.23 22.29 -10.13
N PHE A 69 12.05 21.93 -9.14
CA PHE A 69 12.30 20.54 -8.76
C PHE A 69 10.99 19.79 -8.45
N ALA A 70 10.13 20.39 -7.61
CA ALA A 70 8.86 19.79 -7.23
C ALA A 70 7.82 19.82 -8.37
N GLY A 71 7.75 20.95 -9.10
CA GLY A 71 6.79 21.19 -10.17
C GLY A 71 6.89 20.18 -11.31
N TRP A 72 8.11 19.74 -11.64
CA TRP A 72 8.34 18.71 -12.66
C TRP A 72 8.59 17.32 -12.07
N GLY A 73 9.24 17.23 -10.91
CA GLY A 73 9.66 15.95 -10.34
C GLY A 73 8.56 15.18 -9.60
N LEU A 74 7.56 15.86 -9.03
CA LEU A 74 6.51 15.23 -8.21
C LEU A 74 5.15 15.16 -8.90
N ARG A 75 5.04 15.69 -10.12
CA ARG A 75 3.78 15.70 -10.86
C ARG A 75 3.73 14.59 -11.90
N THR A 76 2.56 13.98 -12.00
CA THR A 76 2.18 13.09 -13.10
C THR A 76 1.27 13.86 -14.04
N ALA A 77 1.41 13.63 -15.35
CA ALA A 77 0.52 14.23 -16.33
C ALA A 77 -0.90 13.65 -16.15
N SER A 78 -1.94 14.47 -16.23
CA SER A 78 -3.33 14.00 -16.29
C SER A 78 -4.02 14.47 -17.57
N GLY A 79 -4.92 13.64 -18.10
CA GLY A 79 -5.61 13.93 -19.36
C GLY A 79 -6.88 13.11 -19.53
N PRO A 80 -7.44 13.05 -20.76
CA PRO A 80 -8.67 12.28 -21.03
C PRO A 80 -8.57 10.79 -20.64
N GLN A 81 -7.36 10.24 -20.61
CA GLN A 81 -7.08 8.84 -20.23
C GLN A 81 -6.84 8.65 -18.71
N GLY A 82 -7.04 9.69 -17.90
CA GLY A 82 -6.79 9.64 -16.45
C GLY A 82 -5.39 10.12 -16.08
N VAL A 83 -4.93 9.70 -14.90
CA VAL A 83 -3.60 10.02 -14.36
C VAL A 83 -2.53 9.18 -15.08
N GLY A 84 -1.45 9.85 -15.47
CA GLY A 84 -0.30 9.28 -16.14
C GLY A 84 0.50 8.36 -15.23
N ARG A 85 1.12 7.37 -15.85
CA ARG A 85 1.81 6.27 -15.16
C ARG A 85 3.20 6.63 -14.64
N GLU A 86 3.83 7.68 -15.15
CA GLU A 86 5.17 8.11 -14.77
C GLU A 86 5.16 9.60 -14.40
N SER A 87 6.04 10.00 -13.47
CA SER A 87 6.36 11.40 -13.22
C SER A 87 7.07 12.01 -14.44
N MET A 88 7.02 13.34 -14.57
CA MET A 88 7.69 14.01 -15.70
C MET A 88 9.22 13.89 -15.63
N ILE A 89 9.78 13.71 -14.42
CA ILE A 89 11.21 13.42 -14.20
C ILE A 89 11.36 12.11 -13.44
N LYS A 90 12.15 11.18 -13.99
CA LYS A 90 12.40 9.86 -13.39
C LYS A 90 13.29 9.96 -12.16
N GLY A 91 13.03 9.12 -11.16
CA GLY A 91 13.84 9.00 -9.95
C GLY A 91 13.62 10.07 -8.88
N VAL A 92 12.89 11.14 -9.19
CA VAL A 92 12.50 12.16 -8.21
C VAL A 92 11.30 11.67 -7.39
N SER A 93 11.30 11.99 -6.09
CA SER A 93 10.29 11.57 -5.14
C SER A 93 10.18 12.60 -4.02
N GLN A 94 9.07 12.64 -3.29
CA GLN A 94 8.77 13.70 -2.32
C GLN A 94 9.89 13.92 -1.29
N HIS A 95 10.50 12.84 -0.79
CA HIS A 95 11.59 12.94 0.18
C HIS A 95 12.83 13.67 -0.33
N HIS A 96 13.07 13.67 -1.66
CA HIS A 96 14.15 14.44 -2.26
C HIS A 96 13.86 15.95 -2.22
N ALA A 97 12.61 16.35 -2.49
CA ALA A 97 12.20 17.75 -2.40
C ALA A 97 12.24 18.26 -0.95
N GLU A 98 11.82 17.44 0.01
CA GLU A 98 11.93 17.73 1.44
C GLU A 98 13.39 17.87 1.89
N LEU A 99 14.30 17.06 1.33
CA LEU A 99 15.74 17.15 1.59
C LEU A 99 16.34 18.44 1.02
N LEU A 100 15.99 18.80 -0.21
CA LEU A 100 16.42 20.05 -0.83
C LEU A 100 15.96 21.26 0.02
N GLN A 101 14.68 21.27 0.42
CA GLN A 101 14.11 22.34 1.22
C GLN A 101 14.72 22.44 2.61
N VAL A 102 14.95 21.33 3.31
CA VAL A 102 15.52 21.38 4.67
C VAL A 102 16.96 21.89 4.66
N ILE A 103 17.74 21.56 3.62
CA ILE A 103 19.10 22.07 3.45
C ILE A 103 19.08 23.57 3.12
N ALA A 104 18.11 24.05 2.32
CA ALA A 104 17.90 25.48 2.07
C ALA A 104 17.56 26.24 3.36
N LEU A 105 16.67 25.70 4.18
CA LEU A 105 16.25 26.28 5.46
C LEU A 105 17.36 26.27 6.53
N ALA A 106 18.37 25.41 6.39
CA ALA A 106 19.57 25.42 7.22
C ALA A 106 20.55 26.55 6.86
N LEU A 107 20.38 27.21 5.70
CA LEU A 107 21.16 28.39 5.34
C LEU A 107 20.46 29.66 5.88
N PRO A 108 21.22 30.60 6.49
CA PRO A 108 20.68 31.91 6.84
C PRO A 108 20.08 32.62 5.62
N ALA A 109 19.03 33.42 5.83
CA ALA A 109 18.39 34.20 4.76
C ALA A 109 19.39 35.05 3.93
N ALA A 110 20.40 35.61 4.60
CA ALA A 110 21.42 36.45 3.96
C ALA A 110 22.40 35.67 3.06
N GLU A 111 22.47 34.34 3.20
CA GLU A 111 23.30 33.48 2.35
C GLU A 111 22.54 32.94 1.14
N TRP A 112 21.22 33.13 1.07
CA TRP A 112 20.44 32.63 -0.07
C TRP A 112 20.82 33.36 -1.35
N GLY A 113 21.03 32.57 -2.40
CA GLY A 113 21.25 33.07 -3.75
C GLY A 113 20.11 33.96 -4.23
N GLN A 114 20.42 34.83 -5.18
CA GLN A 114 19.46 35.77 -5.78
C GLN A 114 19.33 35.57 -7.29
N GLU A 115 20.22 34.76 -7.88
CA GLU A 115 20.21 34.51 -9.31
C GLU A 115 19.08 33.54 -9.70
N PRO A 116 18.43 33.74 -10.85
CA PRO A 116 17.60 32.70 -11.43
C PRO A 116 18.50 31.55 -11.92
N ALA A 117 18.04 30.32 -11.75
CA ALA A 117 18.70 29.13 -12.26
C ALA A 117 18.30 28.89 -13.72
N GLU A 118 19.22 28.41 -14.54
CA GLU A 118 18.92 27.93 -15.89
C GLU A 118 18.73 26.41 -15.89
N MET A 119 18.32 25.85 -17.03
CA MET A 119 17.99 24.41 -17.14
C MET A 119 19.13 23.48 -16.69
N GLU A 120 20.38 23.83 -16.99
CA GLU A 120 21.55 23.05 -16.57
C GLU A 120 21.75 23.06 -15.04
N ASP A 121 21.47 24.19 -14.40
CA ASP A 121 21.55 24.33 -12.94
C ASP A 121 20.44 23.56 -12.22
N ILE A 122 19.25 23.54 -12.81
CA ILE A 122 18.13 22.71 -12.34
C ILE A 122 18.49 21.23 -12.44
N GLN A 123 19.02 20.79 -13.58
CA GLN A 123 19.47 19.40 -13.76
C GLN A 123 20.56 19.03 -12.76
N LYS A 124 21.56 19.91 -12.57
CA LYS A 124 22.61 19.71 -11.57
C LYS A 124 22.04 19.64 -10.15
N THR A 125 21.04 20.46 -9.82
CA THR A 125 20.33 20.41 -8.53
C THR A 125 19.64 19.06 -8.34
N ILE A 126 19.00 18.54 -9.39
CA ILE A 126 18.36 17.21 -9.37
C ILE A 126 19.40 16.13 -9.10
N ASP A 127 20.46 16.07 -9.91
CA ASP A 127 21.48 15.03 -9.83
C ASP A 127 22.18 15.02 -8.47
N VAL A 128 22.54 16.21 -7.95
CA VAL A 128 23.18 16.35 -6.64
C VAL A 128 22.24 15.92 -5.52
N THR A 129 20.95 16.28 -5.58
CA THR A 129 19.97 15.91 -4.55
C THR A 129 19.73 14.39 -4.52
N LEU A 130 19.57 13.77 -5.69
CA LEU A 130 19.43 12.30 -5.82
C LEU A 130 20.69 11.59 -5.34
N GLY A 131 21.87 12.08 -5.76
CA GLY A 131 23.17 11.55 -5.34
C GLY A 131 23.35 11.64 -3.83
N LEU A 132 22.95 12.75 -3.21
CA LEU A 132 23.06 12.97 -1.77
C LEU A 132 22.19 11.99 -0.97
N ALA A 133 20.94 11.78 -1.38
CA ALA A 133 20.04 10.81 -0.76
C ALA A 133 20.60 9.37 -0.87
N LYS A 134 21.12 9.01 -2.04
CA LYS A 134 21.78 7.71 -2.28
C LYS A 134 23.03 7.53 -1.40
N ALA A 135 23.89 8.55 -1.34
CA ALA A 135 25.12 8.56 -0.56
C ALA A 135 24.84 8.39 0.95
N PHE A 136 23.75 8.96 1.46
CA PHE A 136 23.33 8.78 2.85
C PHE A 136 22.95 7.32 3.17
N VAL A 137 22.21 6.65 2.28
CA VAL A 137 21.91 5.21 2.41
C VAL A 137 23.20 4.39 2.35
N ALA A 138 24.09 4.73 1.42
CA ALA A 138 25.37 4.05 1.25
C ALA A 138 26.27 4.13 2.51
N LYS A 139 26.33 5.29 3.20
CA LYS A 139 27.03 5.43 4.50
C LYS A 139 26.56 4.38 5.51
N ARG A 140 25.25 4.15 5.59
CA ARG A 140 24.66 3.16 6.51
C ARG A 140 24.94 1.73 6.07
N MET A 141 24.90 1.45 4.77
CA MET A 141 25.25 0.12 4.23
C MET A 141 26.70 -0.25 4.53
N VAL A 142 27.64 0.69 4.38
CA VAL A 142 29.06 0.49 4.73
C VAL A 142 29.21 0.21 6.24
N ALA A 143 28.52 0.98 7.09
CA ALA A 143 28.54 0.75 8.52
C ALA A 143 27.94 -0.63 8.89
N ALA A 144 26.88 -1.05 8.21
CA ALA A 144 26.25 -2.35 8.43
C ALA A 144 27.14 -3.53 7.99
N ALA A 145 27.90 -3.37 6.91
CA ALA A 145 28.83 -4.39 6.43
C ALA A 145 29.97 -4.70 7.41
N ALA A 146 30.25 -3.80 8.37
CA ALA A 146 31.22 -4.02 9.43
C ALA A 146 30.70 -4.93 10.56
N VAL A 147 29.40 -5.23 10.60
CA VAL A 147 28.79 -6.10 11.62
C VAL A 147 28.94 -7.56 11.20
N THR A 148 29.73 -8.33 11.95
CA THR A 148 30.04 -9.74 11.64
C THR A 148 29.20 -10.74 12.44
N ASP A 149 28.63 -10.33 13.58
CA ASP A 149 27.73 -11.18 14.36
C ASP A 149 26.38 -11.35 13.61
N PRO A 150 25.96 -12.60 13.29
CA PRO A 150 24.73 -12.82 12.53
C PRO A 150 23.48 -12.25 13.18
N LEU A 151 23.35 -12.36 14.50
CA LEU A 151 22.19 -11.85 15.23
C LEU A 151 22.12 -10.31 15.18
N ALA A 152 23.25 -9.65 15.42
CA ALA A 152 23.36 -8.19 15.29
C ALA A 152 23.11 -7.73 13.85
N ALA A 153 23.58 -8.48 12.84
CA ALA A 153 23.34 -8.18 11.43
C ALA A 153 21.85 -8.27 11.07
N THR A 154 21.13 -9.29 11.55
CA THR A 154 19.68 -9.41 11.34
C THR A 154 18.91 -8.26 12.01
N LYS A 155 19.26 -7.91 13.26
CA LYS A 155 18.64 -6.75 13.94
C LYS A 155 18.88 -5.46 13.16
N LEU A 156 20.09 -5.27 12.64
CA LEU A 156 20.43 -4.10 11.85
C LEU A 156 19.68 -4.07 10.51
N SER A 157 19.50 -5.22 9.84
CA SER A 157 18.68 -5.35 8.63
C SER A 157 17.26 -4.81 8.86
N LEU A 158 16.61 -5.25 9.94
CA LEU A 158 15.27 -4.79 10.33
C LEU A 158 15.24 -3.29 10.64
N GLN A 159 16.27 -2.77 11.35
CA GLN A 159 16.38 -1.33 11.62
C GLN A 159 16.55 -0.52 10.33
N GLU A 160 17.35 -0.99 9.37
CA GLU A 160 17.55 -0.33 8.08
C GLU A 160 16.29 -0.34 7.23
N ARG A 161 15.52 -1.44 7.25
CA ARG A 161 14.22 -1.53 6.58
C ARG A 161 13.25 -0.45 7.08
N LEU A 162 13.17 -0.26 8.40
CA LEU A 162 12.35 0.80 9.02
C LEU A 162 12.85 2.21 8.70
N ARG A 163 14.17 2.43 8.70
CA ARG A 163 14.74 3.74 8.36
C ARG A 163 14.52 4.09 6.90
N GLN A 164 14.65 3.13 5.98
CA GLN A 164 14.34 3.31 4.56
C GLN A 164 12.87 3.66 4.38
N HIS A 165 11.97 2.95 5.07
CA HIS A 165 10.55 3.28 5.10
C HIS A 165 10.30 4.73 5.54
N THR A 166 10.86 5.12 6.69
CA THR A 166 10.75 6.48 7.23
C THR A 166 11.29 7.53 6.25
N GLN A 167 12.40 7.24 5.57
CA GLN A 167 13.02 8.16 4.62
C GLN A 167 12.19 8.33 3.35
N MET A 168 11.61 7.26 2.80
CA MET A 168 11.11 7.24 1.42
C MET A 168 9.58 7.19 1.32
N VAL A 169 8.89 6.55 2.27
CA VAL A 169 7.44 6.37 2.26
C VAL A 169 6.76 7.52 2.98
N ARG A 170 5.64 8.01 2.46
CA ARG A 170 4.98 9.24 2.94
C ARG A 170 3.52 9.01 3.28
N ASN A 171 2.73 8.58 2.31
CA ASN A 171 1.32 8.31 2.51
C ASN A 171 1.15 6.88 3.01
N TRP A 172 0.29 6.70 4.00
CA TRP A 172 -0.07 5.40 4.60
C TRP A 172 -1.44 4.90 4.10
N GLY A 173 -1.99 5.55 3.08
CA GLY A 173 -3.23 5.20 2.39
C GLY A 173 -3.58 6.22 1.29
N PRO A 174 -4.70 6.02 0.56
CA PRO A 174 -5.22 6.99 -0.41
C PRO A 174 -5.48 8.36 0.23
N TYR A 175 -5.27 9.44 -0.53
CA TYR A 175 -5.26 10.82 0.00
C TYR A 175 -6.56 11.17 0.73
N ARG A 176 -7.72 10.97 0.09
CA ARG A 176 -9.02 11.29 0.71
C ARG A 176 -9.33 10.41 1.91
N MET A 177 -8.92 9.16 1.87
CA MET A 177 -9.13 8.21 2.96
C MET A 177 -8.34 8.59 4.21
N MET A 178 -7.07 8.98 4.05
CA MET A 178 -6.26 9.49 5.16
C MET A 178 -6.89 10.73 5.80
N LEU A 179 -7.37 11.68 5.00
CA LEU A 179 -8.05 12.88 5.50
C LEU A 179 -9.31 12.52 6.30
N GLN A 180 -10.16 11.62 5.77
CA GLN A 180 -11.37 11.19 6.47
C GLN A 180 -11.06 10.52 7.81
N ILE A 181 -10.09 9.60 7.84
CA ILE A 181 -9.63 8.94 9.08
C ILE A 181 -9.15 9.98 10.10
N LEU A 182 -8.39 10.98 9.66
CA LEU A 182 -7.89 12.03 10.56
C LEU A 182 -8.99 12.97 11.05
N CYS A 183 -9.95 13.33 10.19
CA CYS A 183 -11.13 14.10 10.61
C CYS A 183 -11.88 13.36 11.71
N ASP A 184 -12.21 12.08 11.48
CA ASP A 184 -12.98 11.28 12.43
C ASP A 184 -12.21 11.05 13.73
N LEU A 185 -10.90 10.81 13.65
CA LEU A 185 -10.05 10.61 14.83
C LEU A 185 -10.00 11.87 15.71
N TYR A 186 -9.79 13.05 15.11
CA TYR A 186 -9.52 14.28 15.85
C TYR A 186 -10.77 15.14 16.14
N GLU A 187 -11.92 14.88 15.52
CA GLU A 187 -13.12 15.68 15.74
C GLU A 187 -13.51 15.83 17.22
N PRO A 188 -13.50 14.76 18.06
CA PRO A 188 -13.82 14.91 19.48
C PRO A 188 -12.83 15.77 20.29
N LEU A 189 -11.62 16.00 19.76
CA LEU A 189 -10.57 16.80 20.41
C LEU A 189 -10.53 18.25 19.89
N ASN A 190 -11.26 18.53 18.81
CA ASN A 190 -11.15 19.76 18.03
C ASN A 190 -11.45 21.02 18.86
N VAL A 191 -12.47 20.98 19.71
CA VAL A 191 -12.84 22.11 20.59
C VAL A 191 -11.73 22.42 21.59
N ALA A 192 -11.20 21.41 22.28
CA ALA A 192 -10.14 21.57 23.26
C ALA A 192 -8.84 22.09 22.63
N MET A 193 -8.52 21.62 21.41
CA MET A 193 -7.40 22.17 20.64
C MET A 193 -7.61 23.66 20.33
N ARG A 194 -8.82 24.05 19.93
CA ARG A 194 -9.17 25.44 19.61
C ARG A 194 -9.10 26.37 20.82
N GLU A 195 -9.48 25.91 22.00
CA GLU A 195 -9.36 26.68 23.24
C GLU A 195 -7.90 27.02 23.59
N HIS A 196 -6.95 26.13 23.26
CA HIS A 196 -5.53 26.34 23.52
C HIS A 196 -4.82 27.16 22.43
N HIS A 197 -5.01 26.77 21.17
CA HIS A 197 -4.23 27.31 20.04
C HIS A 197 -4.92 28.48 19.31
N GLY A 198 -6.21 28.71 19.55
CA GLY A 198 -7.05 29.62 18.75
C GLY A 198 -7.57 29.01 17.44
N PHE A 199 -7.13 27.79 17.10
CA PHE A 199 -7.61 26.97 15.98
C PHE A 199 -7.63 25.50 16.41
N GLY A 200 -8.57 24.73 15.86
CA GLY A 200 -8.73 23.31 16.14
C GLY A 200 -7.98 22.41 15.15
N GLY A 201 -7.94 21.11 15.42
CA GLY A 201 -7.35 20.13 14.52
C GLY A 201 -8.01 20.09 13.14
N LEU A 202 -9.34 20.20 13.08
CA LEU A 202 -10.06 20.25 11.80
C LEU A 202 -9.75 21.52 11.00
N ASP A 203 -9.45 22.63 11.69
CA ASP A 203 -9.05 23.87 11.02
C ASP A 203 -7.70 23.67 10.31
N VAL A 204 -6.77 22.90 10.91
CA VAL A 204 -5.49 22.52 10.28
C VAL A 204 -5.70 21.62 9.07
N ILE A 205 -6.57 20.61 9.19
CA ILE A 205 -6.90 19.71 8.06
C ILE A 205 -7.48 20.52 6.89
N ALA A 206 -8.44 21.40 7.16
CA ALA A 206 -9.07 22.22 6.14
C ALA A 206 -8.07 23.17 5.46
N VAL A 207 -7.20 23.85 6.22
CA VAL A 207 -6.17 24.72 5.63
C VAL A 207 -5.17 23.92 4.79
N ALA A 208 -4.74 22.74 5.23
CA ALA A 208 -3.84 21.88 4.48
C ALA A 208 -4.46 21.44 3.14
N GLU A 209 -5.69 20.93 3.17
CA GLU A 209 -6.41 20.48 1.97
C GLU A 209 -6.62 21.62 0.96
N HIS A 210 -7.07 22.79 1.43
CA HIS A 210 -7.31 23.94 0.56
C HIS A 210 -6.00 24.56 0.03
N THR A 211 -4.90 24.44 0.78
CA THR A 211 -3.56 24.83 0.31
C THR A 211 -3.11 23.92 -0.85
N VAL A 212 -3.30 22.61 -0.73
CA VAL A 212 -3.05 21.64 -1.82
C VAL A 212 -3.88 22.00 -3.04
N ALA A 213 -5.20 22.12 -2.88
CA ALA A 213 -6.12 22.41 -3.98
C ALA A 213 -5.80 23.75 -4.68
N ALA A 214 -5.45 24.79 -3.92
CA ALA A 214 -5.12 26.10 -4.48
C ALA A 214 -3.85 26.06 -5.35
N ILE A 215 -2.79 25.42 -4.87
CA ILE A 215 -1.52 25.31 -5.63
C ILE A 215 -1.70 24.41 -6.84
N GLU A 216 -2.43 23.30 -6.70
CA GLU A 216 -2.74 22.44 -7.84
C GLU A 216 -3.53 23.17 -8.91
N ALA A 217 -4.55 23.96 -8.54
CA ALA A 217 -5.31 24.77 -9.48
C ALA A 217 -4.42 25.79 -10.21
N GLN A 218 -3.57 26.52 -9.48
CA GLN A 218 -2.66 27.52 -10.05
C GLN A 218 -1.64 26.91 -11.02
N VAL A 219 -1.01 25.80 -10.63
CA VAL A 219 -0.02 25.13 -11.48
C VAL A 219 -0.67 24.44 -12.69
N ASN A 220 -1.84 23.83 -12.52
CA ASN A 220 -2.58 23.25 -13.64
C ASN A 220 -2.97 24.31 -14.67
N GLU A 221 -3.39 25.49 -14.22
CA GLU A 221 -3.72 26.60 -15.12
C GLU A 221 -2.49 27.09 -15.89
N ARG A 222 -1.34 27.20 -15.22
CA ARG A 222 -0.06 27.47 -15.89
C ARG A 222 0.23 26.45 -16.99
N PHE A 223 0.11 25.14 -16.72
CA PHE A 223 0.38 24.11 -17.72
C PHE A 223 -0.60 24.16 -18.90
N ARG A 224 -1.89 24.46 -18.66
CA ARG A 224 -2.87 24.65 -19.74
C ARG A 224 -2.50 25.84 -20.63
N LEU A 225 -2.13 26.97 -20.02
CA LEU A 225 -1.72 28.17 -20.73
C LEU A 225 -0.48 27.92 -21.60
N LEU A 226 0.58 27.33 -21.02
CA LEU A 226 1.80 27.00 -21.76
C LEU A 226 1.54 26.02 -22.89
N LYS A 227 0.75 24.97 -22.65
CA LYS A 227 0.36 24.02 -23.69
C LYS A 227 -0.36 24.70 -24.85
N ASP A 228 -1.16 25.73 -24.57
CA ASP A 228 -1.86 26.48 -25.61
C ASP A 228 -0.91 27.40 -26.40
N ILE A 229 -0.07 28.18 -25.71
CA ILE A 229 0.96 29.04 -26.34
C ILE A 229 1.89 28.19 -27.22
N PHE A 230 2.33 27.02 -26.73
CA PHE A 230 3.33 26.20 -27.43
C PHE A 230 2.76 25.42 -28.63
N LYS A 231 1.45 25.54 -28.94
CA LYS A 231 0.89 25.06 -30.21
C LYS A 231 1.39 25.85 -31.41
N ALA A 232 1.85 27.09 -31.19
CA ALA A 232 2.42 27.93 -32.25
C ALA A 232 3.55 27.17 -32.97
N ARG A 233 3.51 27.22 -34.30
CA ARG A 233 4.47 26.53 -35.18
C ARG A 233 5.52 27.47 -35.76
N ALA A 234 5.28 28.78 -35.70
CA ALA A 234 6.22 29.80 -36.12
C ALA A 234 6.89 30.45 -34.90
N ILE A 235 8.21 30.61 -34.94
CA ILE A 235 9.00 31.25 -33.86
C ILE A 235 8.48 32.66 -33.53
N PRO A 236 8.19 33.55 -34.49
CA PRO A 236 7.63 34.87 -34.17
C PRO A 236 6.30 34.76 -33.43
N GLU A 237 5.36 33.98 -33.93
CA GLU A 237 4.05 33.76 -33.29
C GLU A 237 4.21 33.27 -31.85
N LEU A 238 5.05 32.25 -31.63
CA LEU A 238 5.34 31.70 -30.31
C LEU A 238 5.85 32.78 -29.32
N ILE A 239 6.78 33.63 -29.77
CA ILE A 239 7.37 34.69 -28.93
C ILE A 239 6.34 35.77 -28.60
N TYR A 240 5.60 36.27 -29.61
CA TYR A 240 4.57 37.28 -29.38
C TYR A 240 3.45 36.76 -28.48
N ASP A 241 3.00 35.52 -28.69
CA ASP A 241 2.00 34.89 -27.82
C ASP A 241 2.52 34.73 -26.40
N PHE A 242 3.76 34.29 -26.22
CA PHE A 242 4.34 34.12 -24.89
C PHE A 242 4.44 35.46 -24.14
N PHE A 243 5.02 36.48 -24.76
CA PHE A 243 5.14 37.82 -24.16
C PHE A 243 3.78 38.49 -23.92
N GLY A 244 2.81 38.25 -24.80
CA GLY A 244 1.48 38.86 -24.69
C GLY A 244 0.55 38.16 -23.69
N ARG A 245 0.76 36.87 -23.42
CA ARG A 245 -0.20 36.03 -22.69
C ARG A 245 0.34 35.44 -21.38
N PHE A 246 1.64 35.17 -21.27
CA PHE A 246 2.19 34.55 -20.07
C PHE A 246 2.41 35.61 -18.97
N PRO A 247 1.92 35.38 -17.73
CA PRO A 247 2.08 36.34 -16.63
C PRO A 247 3.55 36.60 -16.28
N GLY A 248 3.87 37.84 -15.93
CA GLY A 248 5.19 38.21 -15.40
C GLY A 248 6.31 38.36 -16.44
N VAL A 249 6.01 38.23 -17.73
CA VAL A 249 6.99 38.48 -18.80
C VAL A 249 7.13 39.98 -19.01
N ALA A 250 8.36 40.48 -18.83
CA ALA A 250 8.72 41.87 -19.14
C ALA A 250 9.73 41.88 -20.30
N GLY A 251 9.64 42.88 -21.17
CA GLY A 251 10.56 43.08 -22.29
C GLY A 251 9.84 43.29 -23.61
N ASP A 252 10.63 43.39 -24.69
CA ASP A 252 10.14 43.57 -26.05
C ASP A 252 10.26 42.27 -26.86
N PRO A 253 9.14 41.67 -27.31
CA PRO A 253 9.17 40.45 -28.13
C PRO A 253 9.93 40.64 -29.46
N ALA A 254 9.91 41.84 -30.04
CA ALA A 254 10.63 42.12 -31.29
C ALA A 254 12.16 42.11 -31.06
N ALA A 255 12.61 42.69 -29.94
CA ALA A 255 14.01 42.64 -29.55
C ALA A 255 14.48 41.21 -29.22
N PHE A 256 13.67 40.43 -28.51
CA PHE A 256 13.98 39.01 -28.24
C PHE A 256 14.11 38.22 -29.54
N LEU A 257 13.14 38.35 -30.46
CA LEU A 257 13.15 37.69 -31.77
C LEU A 257 14.39 38.07 -32.59
N SER A 258 14.78 39.35 -32.57
CA SER A 258 15.94 39.86 -33.33
C SER A 258 17.29 39.38 -32.77
N ALA A 259 17.32 38.96 -31.50
CA ALA A 259 18.52 38.46 -30.84
C ALA A 259 18.73 36.94 -31.05
N LEU A 260 17.75 36.24 -31.61
CA LEU A 260 17.87 34.81 -31.91
C LEU A 260 18.78 34.58 -33.12
N ASP A 261 19.46 33.43 -33.12
CA ASP A 261 20.14 32.95 -34.32
C ASP A 261 19.08 32.62 -35.40
N PRO A 262 19.22 33.09 -36.65
CA PRO A 262 18.32 32.74 -37.74
C PRO A 262 18.12 31.22 -37.95
N GLU A 263 19.09 30.40 -37.54
CA GLU A 263 19.03 28.94 -37.63
C GLU A 263 18.54 28.25 -36.35
N GLU A 264 18.14 29.03 -35.31
CA GLU A 264 17.74 28.45 -34.03
C GLU A 264 16.47 27.58 -34.17
N PRO A 265 16.51 26.30 -33.75
CA PRO A 265 15.35 25.43 -33.82
C PRO A 265 14.20 25.90 -32.91
N LEU A 266 12.96 25.71 -33.36
CA LEU A 266 11.75 26.04 -32.58
C LEU A 266 11.76 25.42 -31.18
N GLU A 267 12.23 24.18 -31.04
CA GLU A 267 12.32 23.51 -29.73
C GLU A 267 13.35 24.18 -28.79
N SER A 268 14.44 24.73 -29.33
CA SER A 268 15.40 25.52 -28.53
C SER A 268 14.74 26.77 -27.98
N VAL A 269 13.99 27.49 -28.84
CA VAL A 269 13.22 28.67 -28.41
C VAL A 269 12.18 28.29 -27.34
N ARG A 270 11.44 27.19 -27.53
CA ARG A 270 10.49 26.70 -26.51
C ARG A 270 11.18 26.38 -25.19
N ALA A 271 12.35 25.75 -25.22
CA ALA A 271 13.10 25.43 -24.01
C ALA A 271 13.52 26.70 -23.25
N ARG A 272 13.99 27.75 -23.95
CA ARG A 272 14.31 29.05 -23.34
C ARG A 272 13.08 29.71 -22.71
N LEU A 273 11.95 29.75 -23.43
CA LEU A 273 10.70 30.31 -22.92
C LEU A 273 10.17 29.51 -21.73
N LEU A 274 10.32 28.19 -21.75
CA LEU A 274 9.96 27.31 -20.63
C LEU A 274 10.82 27.57 -19.40
N SER A 275 12.15 27.70 -19.56
CA SER A 275 13.07 28.10 -18.48
C SER A 275 12.63 29.41 -17.82
N HIS A 276 12.22 30.41 -18.62
CA HIS A 276 11.67 31.65 -18.08
C HIS A 276 10.33 31.43 -17.36
N ALA A 277 9.42 30.67 -17.96
CA ALA A 277 8.10 30.37 -17.38
C ALA A 277 8.17 29.57 -16.08
N ASP A 278 9.22 28.77 -15.89
CA ASP A 278 9.47 27.98 -14.69
C ASP A 278 9.77 28.85 -13.47
N ARG A 279 10.31 30.06 -13.67
CA ARG A 279 10.48 31.06 -12.60
C ARG A 279 9.14 31.45 -11.94
N TRP A 280 8.05 31.39 -12.71
CA TRP A 280 6.71 31.69 -12.22
C TRP A 280 6.13 30.58 -11.31
N LEU A 281 6.72 29.38 -11.30
CA LEU A 281 6.31 28.32 -10.36
C LEU A 281 6.46 28.76 -8.90
N VAL A 282 7.39 29.68 -8.61
CA VAL A 282 7.50 30.28 -7.27
C VAL A 282 6.21 30.99 -6.89
N VAL A 283 5.69 31.83 -7.79
CA VAL A 283 4.43 32.57 -7.58
C VAL A 283 3.26 31.61 -7.46
N ASN A 284 3.21 30.57 -8.31
CA ASN A 284 2.16 29.55 -8.24
C ASN A 284 2.18 28.71 -6.95
N SER A 285 3.30 28.74 -6.23
CA SER A 285 3.50 28.02 -4.96
C SER A 285 3.29 28.91 -3.74
N ILE A 286 2.91 30.19 -3.93
CA ILE A 286 2.56 31.09 -2.83
C ILE A 286 1.05 31.01 -2.58
N VAL A 287 0.66 30.88 -1.31
CA VAL A 287 -0.75 30.82 -0.89
C VAL A 287 -1.22 32.15 -0.27
N PRO A 288 -2.21 32.83 -0.89
CA PRO A 288 -2.83 34.00 -0.27
C PRO A 288 -3.73 33.58 0.91
N VAL A 289 -3.47 34.14 2.09
CA VAL A 289 -4.25 33.86 3.32
C VAL A 289 -5.75 34.06 3.12
N ALA A 290 -6.15 35.16 2.47
CA ALA A 290 -7.55 35.47 2.20
C ALA A 290 -8.23 34.42 1.32
N SER A 291 -7.54 33.92 0.29
CA SER A 291 -8.07 32.88 -0.60
C SER A 291 -8.28 31.57 0.13
N ILE A 292 -7.31 31.15 0.97
CA ILE A 292 -7.42 29.92 1.75
C ILE A 292 -8.52 30.05 2.81
N ALA A 293 -8.61 31.19 3.51
CA ALA A 293 -9.64 31.46 4.50
C ALA A 293 -11.05 31.39 3.90
N ALA A 294 -11.25 32.02 2.73
CA ALA A 294 -12.52 31.97 2.03
C ALA A 294 -12.90 30.54 1.60
N ALA A 295 -11.92 29.76 1.12
CA ALA A 295 -12.16 28.40 0.65
C ALA A 295 -12.42 27.41 1.81
N SER A 296 -11.68 27.54 2.92
CA SER A 296 -11.83 26.68 4.10
C SER A 296 -12.99 27.07 5.02
N GLY A 297 -13.61 28.24 4.81
CA GLY A 297 -14.66 28.77 5.67
C GLY A 297 -14.14 29.31 7.01
N LEU A 298 -12.84 29.55 7.14
CA LEU A 298 -12.18 30.08 8.34
C LEU A 298 -11.98 31.60 8.25
N SER A 299 -11.72 32.24 9.39
CA SER A 299 -11.26 33.64 9.38
C SER A 299 -9.82 33.76 8.89
N GLU A 300 -9.44 34.90 8.28
CA GLU A 300 -8.05 35.16 7.89
C GLU A 300 -7.07 35.07 9.07
N THR A 301 -7.52 35.41 10.28
CA THR A 301 -6.70 35.32 11.49
C THR A 301 -6.39 33.86 11.84
N GLN A 302 -7.40 32.98 11.82
CA GLN A 302 -7.21 31.55 12.07
C GLN A 302 -6.36 30.91 10.99
N THR A 303 -6.65 31.19 9.72
CA THR A 303 -5.87 30.68 8.58
C THR A 303 -4.40 31.10 8.67
N ARG A 304 -4.13 32.35 9.03
CA ARG A 304 -2.76 32.83 9.26
C ARG A 304 -2.07 32.09 10.39
N ALA A 305 -2.75 31.88 11.51
CA ALA A 305 -2.19 31.15 12.65
C ALA A 305 -1.82 29.71 12.29
N VAL A 306 -2.65 29.03 11.49
CA VAL A 306 -2.35 27.69 10.99
C VAL A 306 -1.16 27.71 10.03
N LEU A 307 -1.13 28.60 9.04
CA LEU A 307 -0.03 28.70 8.09
C LEU A 307 1.29 29.04 8.79
N ASP A 308 1.27 29.91 9.81
CA ASP A 308 2.41 30.19 10.68
C ASP A 308 2.91 28.92 11.39
N ARG A 309 1.99 28.13 11.96
CA ARG A 309 2.34 26.87 12.63
C ARG A 309 2.96 25.83 11.69
N LEU A 310 2.58 25.89 10.40
CA LEU A 310 3.03 24.99 9.34
C LEU A 310 4.27 25.49 8.59
N SER A 311 4.85 26.65 8.95
CA SER A 311 5.95 27.24 8.18
C SER A 311 7.21 27.45 9.00
N LEU A 312 8.37 27.36 8.35
CA LEU A 312 9.70 27.72 8.85
C LEU A 312 10.20 28.99 8.16
N MET A 313 11.08 29.74 8.82
CA MET A 313 11.81 30.86 8.23
C MET A 313 13.21 30.41 7.77
N PRO A 314 13.81 31.07 6.77
CA PRO A 314 15.19 30.80 6.37
C PRO A 314 16.16 31.00 7.53
N GLY A 315 16.99 29.99 7.81
CA GLY A 315 17.94 29.98 8.92
C GLY A 315 17.42 29.35 10.21
N ASP A 316 16.12 29.01 10.31
CA ASP A 316 15.55 28.33 11.49
C ASP A 316 16.27 27.01 11.82
N LEU A 317 16.92 26.40 10.83
CA LEU A 317 17.60 25.10 10.97
C LEU A 317 19.13 25.20 10.93
N ALA A 318 19.72 26.39 11.04
CA ALA A 318 21.18 26.59 10.88
C ALA A 318 22.04 25.85 11.92
N GLY A 319 21.48 25.53 13.09
CA GLY A 319 22.15 24.77 14.16
C GLY A 319 21.98 23.25 14.09
N GLU A 320 21.16 22.74 13.16
CA GLU A 320 20.86 21.31 13.08
C GLU A 320 22.01 20.51 12.47
N ASN A 321 22.18 19.27 12.93
CA ASN A 321 23.14 18.35 12.32
C ASN A 321 22.60 17.86 10.96
N PRO A 322 23.31 18.07 9.84
CA PRO A 322 22.85 17.65 8.52
C PRO A 322 22.52 16.16 8.42
N ASP A 323 23.26 15.28 9.12
CA ASP A 323 23.02 13.84 9.10
C ASP A 323 21.67 13.46 9.75
N HIS A 324 21.15 14.28 10.68
CA HIS A 324 19.86 14.02 11.32
C HIS A 324 18.67 14.36 10.42
N LEU A 325 18.85 15.29 9.47
CA LEU A 325 17.77 15.82 8.63
C LEU A 325 17.16 14.76 7.69
N PHE A 326 17.86 13.65 7.44
CA PHE A 326 17.37 12.57 6.58
C PHE A 326 16.32 11.68 7.24
N LEU A 327 16.30 11.59 8.58
CA LEU A 327 15.39 10.73 9.35
C LEU A 327 14.64 11.48 10.47
N ALA A 328 14.84 12.79 10.57
CA ALA A 328 14.13 13.69 11.47
C ALA A 328 14.01 15.07 10.81
N ASN A 329 13.42 15.13 9.61
CA ASN A 329 13.31 16.36 8.85
C ASN A 329 12.23 17.29 9.47
N PRO A 330 12.56 18.51 9.92
CA PRO A 330 11.56 19.45 10.45
C PRO A 330 10.50 19.88 9.42
N VAL A 331 10.83 19.83 8.13
CA VAL A 331 9.91 20.12 7.00
C VAL A 331 8.68 19.21 7.03
N TRP A 332 8.78 18.00 7.58
CA TRP A 332 7.64 17.09 7.72
C TRP A 332 6.49 17.71 8.51
N THR A 333 6.80 18.46 9.58
CA THR A 333 5.77 19.08 10.42
C THR A 333 5.56 20.56 10.14
N ARG A 334 6.48 21.19 9.41
CA ARG A 334 6.44 22.60 9.03
C ARG A 334 6.87 22.77 7.56
N PRO A 335 6.07 22.29 6.59
CA PRO A 335 6.48 22.24 5.19
C PRO A 335 6.46 23.59 4.46
N GLY A 336 5.89 24.64 5.05
CA GLY A 336 5.89 25.98 4.47
C GLY A 336 7.23 26.71 4.66
N ILE A 337 7.56 27.60 3.74
CA ILE A 337 8.58 28.63 3.93
C ILE A 337 7.88 29.97 4.10
N LYS A 338 8.12 30.63 5.23
CA LYS A 338 7.60 31.98 5.50
C LYS A 338 8.63 33.03 5.15
N SER A 339 8.22 34.03 4.38
CA SER A 339 9.01 35.24 4.08
C SER A 339 8.12 36.47 4.20
N GLY A 340 8.32 37.27 5.24
CA GLY A 340 7.41 38.35 5.59
C GLY A 340 5.99 37.83 5.83
N ASP A 341 5.03 38.34 5.05
CA ASP A 341 3.61 37.94 5.09
C ASP A 341 3.24 36.85 4.06
N GLN A 342 4.23 36.34 3.31
CA GLN A 342 4.02 35.33 2.29
C GLN A 342 4.35 33.93 2.81
N TYR A 343 3.56 32.95 2.36
CA TYR A 343 3.73 31.54 2.65
C TYR A 343 3.94 30.79 1.34
N PHE A 344 5.09 30.15 1.21
CA PHE A 344 5.49 29.37 0.05
C PHE A 344 5.43 27.87 0.37
N PHE A 345 4.74 27.12 -0.48
CA PHE A 345 4.65 25.65 -0.42
C PHE A 345 4.86 25.08 -1.83
N ALA A 346 6.06 24.59 -2.14
CA ALA A 346 6.32 23.99 -3.46
C ALA A 346 5.58 22.65 -3.68
N PHE A 347 5.38 21.89 -2.61
CA PHE A 347 4.73 20.58 -2.60
C PHE A 347 3.86 20.47 -1.33
N PRO A 348 2.67 21.08 -1.34
CA PRO A 348 1.82 21.17 -0.15
C PRO A 348 1.35 19.80 0.37
N GLN A 349 1.46 18.73 -0.44
CA GLN A 349 1.11 17.36 -0.08
C GLN A 349 1.89 16.83 1.14
N THR A 350 3.11 17.32 1.40
CA THR A 350 3.87 16.95 2.63
C THR A 350 3.07 17.25 3.89
N THR A 351 2.27 18.32 3.91
CA THR A 351 1.41 18.64 5.05
C THR A 351 0.44 17.50 5.34
N VAL A 352 -0.14 16.90 4.29
CA VAL A 352 -1.10 15.80 4.40
C VAL A 352 -0.40 14.50 4.80
N SER A 353 0.75 14.19 4.20
CA SER A 353 1.54 12.99 4.55
C SER A 353 1.89 12.91 6.03
N PHE A 354 2.14 14.07 6.68
CA PHE A 354 2.53 14.15 8.09
C PHE A 354 1.46 14.79 8.99
N LEU A 355 0.23 14.93 8.49
CA LEU A 355 -0.86 15.61 9.19
C LEU A 355 -1.16 14.97 10.54
N HIS A 356 -1.09 13.63 10.60
CA HIS A 356 -1.24 12.90 11.85
C HIS A 356 -0.19 13.31 12.90
N GLN A 357 1.08 13.45 12.49
CA GLN A 357 2.17 13.87 13.37
C GLN A 357 1.99 15.32 13.83
N ILE A 358 1.59 16.22 12.92
CA ILE A 358 1.31 17.62 13.22
C ILE A 358 0.20 17.73 14.28
N LEU A 359 -0.93 17.07 14.06
CA LEU A 359 -2.08 17.10 14.97
C LEU A 359 -1.75 16.48 16.34
N ARG A 360 -0.93 15.42 16.36
CA ARG A 360 -0.45 14.82 17.61
C ARG A 360 0.40 15.80 18.42
N LEU A 361 1.34 16.50 17.78
CA LEU A 361 2.17 17.50 18.46
C LEU A 361 1.30 18.62 19.05
N LEU A 362 0.30 19.10 18.30
CA LEU A 362 -0.64 20.10 18.79
C LEU A 362 -1.47 19.60 19.98
N CYS A 363 -1.86 18.32 19.99
CA CYS A 363 -2.52 17.72 21.16
C CYS A 363 -1.58 17.63 22.37
N GLU A 364 -0.31 17.26 22.16
CA GLU A 364 0.68 17.20 23.23
C GLU A 364 0.94 18.59 23.84
N GLU A 365 1.08 19.62 23.00
CA GLU A 365 1.20 21.03 23.41
C GLU A 365 -0.01 21.52 24.22
N ALA A 366 -1.23 21.12 23.82
CA ALA A 366 -2.47 21.44 24.50
C ALA A 366 -2.74 20.60 25.77
N GLY A 367 -1.85 19.67 26.14
CA GLY A 367 -2.03 18.77 27.28
C GLY A 367 -3.07 17.66 27.07
N LEU A 368 -3.44 17.38 25.82
CA LEU A 368 -4.48 16.41 25.42
C LEU A 368 -3.92 15.01 25.14
N LYS A 369 -2.69 14.71 25.52
CA LYS A 369 -2.02 13.43 25.21
C LYS A 369 -2.85 12.21 25.63
N ALA A 370 -3.31 12.16 26.89
CA ALA A 370 -4.09 11.03 27.40
C ALA A 370 -5.46 10.90 26.69
N ALA A 371 -6.11 12.04 26.38
CA ALA A 371 -7.36 12.06 25.64
C ALA A 371 -7.17 11.55 24.20
N LEU A 372 -6.06 11.90 23.56
CA LEU A 372 -5.70 11.39 22.23
C LEU A 372 -5.41 9.88 22.27
N GLU A 373 -4.64 9.39 23.25
CA GLU A 373 -4.37 7.95 23.41
C GLU A 373 -5.67 7.15 23.58
N GLN A 374 -6.60 7.63 24.42
CA GLN A 374 -7.91 7.01 24.59
C GLN A 374 -8.73 7.05 23.29
N ARG A 375 -8.78 8.20 22.61
CA ARG A 375 -9.54 8.36 21.37
C ARG A 375 -9.00 7.46 20.25
N ARG A 376 -7.68 7.28 20.16
CA ARG A 376 -7.04 6.39 19.19
C ARG A 376 -7.48 4.94 19.35
N SER A 377 -7.57 4.43 20.58
CA SER A 377 -8.07 3.06 20.83
C SER A 377 -9.52 2.91 20.37
N ILE A 378 -10.39 3.80 20.87
CA ILE A 378 -11.82 3.78 20.56
C ILE A 378 -12.07 3.89 19.06
N PHE A 379 -11.38 4.81 18.38
CA PHE A 379 -11.51 4.99 16.94
C PHE A 379 -11.12 3.72 16.17
N LEU A 380 -9.96 3.14 16.50
CA LEU A 380 -9.45 1.97 15.78
C LEU A 380 -10.38 0.77 15.92
N GLU A 381 -10.91 0.51 17.11
CA GLU A 381 -11.87 -0.57 17.36
C GLU A 381 -13.20 -0.33 16.62
N GLN A 382 -13.73 0.90 16.66
CA GLN A 382 -14.97 1.27 15.97
C GLN A 382 -14.85 1.13 14.45
N GLU A 383 -13.75 1.64 13.88
CA GLU A 383 -13.56 1.61 12.44
C GLU A 383 -13.26 0.20 11.94
N THR A 384 -12.49 -0.58 12.70
CA THR A 384 -12.30 -2.01 12.41
C THR A 384 -13.64 -2.75 12.44
N LEU A 385 -14.48 -2.54 13.47
CA LEU A 385 -15.80 -3.15 13.56
C LEU A 385 -16.68 -2.78 12.35
N ARG A 386 -16.66 -1.51 11.94
CA ARG A 386 -17.40 -1.03 10.76
C ARG A 386 -16.96 -1.77 9.50
N ILE A 387 -15.66 -1.87 9.26
CA ILE A 387 -15.08 -2.53 8.09
C ILE A 387 -15.42 -4.03 8.09
N ILE A 388 -15.19 -4.74 9.19
CA ILE A 388 -15.46 -6.18 9.27
C ILE A 388 -16.96 -6.48 9.10
N SER A 389 -17.83 -5.64 9.67
CA SER A 389 -19.29 -5.76 9.49
C SER A 389 -19.72 -5.56 8.04
N GLY A 390 -19.08 -4.62 7.34
CA GLY A 390 -19.30 -4.40 5.91
C GLY A 390 -18.75 -5.53 5.03
N ALA A 391 -17.58 -6.08 5.39
CA ALA A 391 -16.89 -7.12 4.62
C ALA A 391 -17.58 -8.49 4.72
N LEU A 392 -18.21 -8.79 5.86
CA LEU A 392 -18.80 -10.09 6.19
C LEU A 392 -20.31 -9.99 6.49
N PRO A 393 -21.15 -9.55 5.54
CA PRO A 393 -22.59 -9.46 5.71
C PRO A 393 -23.24 -10.81 6.05
N GLY A 394 -23.89 -10.86 7.21
CA GLY A 394 -24.52 -12.06 7.74
C GLY A 394 -23.65 -12.89 8.69
N ALA A 395 -22.44 -12.41 9.01
CA ALA A 395 -21.64 -12.99 10.09
C ALA A 395 -22.24 -12.69 11.47
N LEU A 396 -22.05 -13.60 12.42
CA LEU A 396 -22.19 -13.28 13.83
C LEU A 396 -20.96 -12.47 14.25
N ILE A 397 -21.17 -11.20 14.61
CA ILE A 397 -20.09 -10.30 15.01
C ILE A 397 -20.24 -9.95 16.49
N LYS A 398 -19.16 -10.13 17.25
CA LYS A 398 -19.03 -9.78 18.65
C LYS A 398 -17.87 -8.81 18.83
N PRO A 399 -18.12 -7.50 19.02
CA PRO A 399 -17.09 -6.57 19.47
C PRO A 399 -16.77 -6.83 20.95
N SER A 400 -15.53 -6.54 21.36
CA SER A 400 -15.06 -6.68 22.75
C SER A 400 -15.48 -8.01 23.38
N ALA A 401 -15.20 -9.11 22.69
CA ALA A 401 -15.63 -10.44 23.09
C ALA A 401 -14.84 -10.90 24.30
N GLU A 402 -15.44 -10.84 25.49
CA GLU A 402 -14.85 -11.31 26.73
C GLU A 402 -14.94 -12.84 26.87
N TRP A 403 -13.85 -13.46 27.32
CA TRP A 403 -13.80 -14.89 27.63
C TRP A 403 -12.79 -15.19 28.74
N THR A 404 -12.99 -16.31 29.44
CA THR A 404 -12.13 -16.71 30.57
C THR A 404 -11.52 -18.07 30.34
N TRP A 405 -10.21 -18.19 30.47
CA TRP A 405 -9.47 -19.45 30.30
C TRP A 405 -8.37 -19.58 31.34
N GLN A 406 -8.27 -20.74 32.00
CA GLN A 406 -7.25 -21.04 33.00
C GLN A 406 -7.09 -19.93 34.07
N SER A 407 -8.22 -19.40 34.56
CA SER A 407 -8.31 -18.29 35.54
C SER A 407 -7.90 -16.90 35.03
N GLY A 408 -7.49 -16.76 33.76
CA GLY A 408 -7.28 -15.46 33.11
C GLY A 408 -8.54 -14.97 32.41
N LYS A 409 -8.81 -13.66 32.52
CA LYS A 409 -9.81 -12.97 31.69
C LYS A 409 -9.13 -12.39 30.47
N PHE A 410 -9.75 -12.56 29.32
CA PHE A 410 -9.26 -12.11 28.03
C PHE A 410 -10.38 -11.42 27.27
N GLU A 411 -9.99 -10.54 26.36
CA GLU A 411 -10.88 -9.84 25.43
C GLU A 411 -10.30 -10.01 24.04
N THR A 412 -11.18 -10.09 23.04
CA THR A 412 -10.84 -10.03 21.63
C THR A 412 -11.65 -8.89 21.01
N ASP A 413 -10.95 -7.95 20.37
CA ASP A 413 -11.56 -6.67 19.95
C ASP A 413 -12.70 -6.86 18.94
N VAL A 414 -12.51 -7.70 17.92
CA VAL A 414 -13.60 -8.12 17.03
C VAL A 414 -13.51 -9.61 16.73
N LEU A 415 -14.57 -10.34 17.06
CA LEU A 415 -14.76 -11.73 16.68
C LEU A 415 -15.90 -11.82 15.66
N ALA A 416 -15.61 -12.35 14.46
CA ALA A 416 -16.61 -12.58 13.43
C ALA A 416 -16.68 -14.06 13.07
N VAL A 417 -17.89 -14.62 13.04
CA VAL A 417 -18.14 -16.02 12.63
C VAL A 417 -19.06 -16.01 11.42
N LEU A 418 -18.55 -16.46 10.27
CA LEU A 418 -19.32 -16.60 9.04
C LEU A 418 -19.26 -18.06 8.58
N ASP A 419 -20.40 -18.75 8.64
CA ASP A 419 -20.53 -20.15 8.22
C ASP A 419 -19.52 -21.06 8.96
N ARG A 420 -18.47 -21.55 8.29
CA ARG A 420 -17.45 -22.44 8.86
C ARG A 420 -16.11 -21.73 9.13
N THR A 421 -16.10 -20.40 9.10
CA THR A 421 -14.89 -19.58 9.26
C THR A 421 -15.04 -18.64 10.45
N VAL A 422 -14.04 -18.64 11.33
CA VAL A 422 -13.88 -17.66 12.43
C VAL A 422 -12.78 -16.68 12.04
N LEU A 423 -13.08 -15.38 12.10
CA LEU A 423 -12.11 -14.29 11.97
C LEU A 423 -11.92 -13.65 13.35
N ILE A 424 -10.68 -13.63 13.81
CA ILE A 424 -10.23 -13.00 15.06
C ILE A 424 -9.44 -11.75 14.68
N VAL A 425 -9.85 -10.60 15.21
CA VAL A 425 -9.21 -9.31 14.94
C VAL A 425 -8.79 -8.68 16.25
N GLU A 426 -7.51 -8.27 16.33
CA GLU A 426 -6.94 -7.53 17.47
C GLU A 426 -6.45 -6.16 16.98
N CYS A 427 -6.82 -5.11 17.69
CA CYS A 427 -6.51 -3.72 17.41
C CYS A 427 -5.36 -3.22 18.29
N LYS A 428 -4.40 -2.48 17.70
CA LYS A 428 -3.31 -1.83 18.45
C LYS A 428 -3.11 -0.39 18.02
N SER A 429 -3.37 0.51 18.98
CA SER A 429 -3.32 1.96 18.79
C SER A 429 -2.03 2.60 19.32
N ALA A 430 -1.04 1.80 19.77
CA ALA A 430 0.25 2.30 20.23
C ALA A 430 0.95 3.11 19.13
N SER A 431 1.61 4.21 19.51
CA SER A 431 2.24 5.09 18.53
C SER A 431 3.72 4.80 18.34
N LEU A 432 4.18 4.93 17.10
CA LEU A 432 5.59 4.89 16.78
C LEU A 432 6.28 6.14 17.33
N THR A 433 7.41 5.92 18.01
CA THR A 433 8.26 6.98 18.54
C THR A 433 9.27 7.46 17.47
N PRO A 434 9.63 8.77 17.45
CA PRO A 434 10.66 9.29 16.54
C PRO A 434 11.99 8.55 16.66
N GLN A 435 12.37 8.12 17.88
CA GLN A 435 13.58 7.33 18.11
C GLN A 435 13.49 5.97 17.41
N GLY A 436 12.34 5.30 17.48
CA GLY A 436 12.13 4.03 16.80
C GLY A 436 12.13 4.16 15.28
N LEU A 437 11.49 5.20 14.72
CA LEU A 437 11.52 5.49 13.27
C LEU A 437 12.95 5.76 12.75
N ARG A 438 13.81 6.36 13.58
CA ARG A 438 15.26 6.49 13.32
C ARG A 438 16.07 5.20 13.54
N GLY A 439 15.41 4.09 13.85
CA GLY A 439 16.01 2.78 14.03
C GLY A 439 16.72 2.58 15.37
N ALA A 440 16.33 3.24 16.46
CA ALA A 440 16.91 2.95 17.78
C ALA A 440 16.52 1.53 18.24
N PRO A 441 17.49 0.60 18.47
CA PRO A 441 17.21 -0.84 18.53
C PRO A 441 16.15 -1.24 19.56
N GLU A 442 16.30 -0.79 20.81
CA GLU A 442 15.34 -1.10 21.90
C GLU A 442 13.96 -0.48 21.68
N ARG A 443 13.88 0.62 20.93
CA ARG A 443 12.60 1.24 20.59
C ARG A 443 11.91 0.49 19.45
N VAL A 444 12.66 0.08 18.43
CA VAL A 444 12.13 -0.77 17.35
C VAL A 444 11.63 -2.09 17.91
N ARG A 445 12.43 -2.77 18.74
CA ARG A 445 12.03 -4.01 19.41
C ARG A 445 10.72 -3.83 20.20
N ARG A 446 10.59 -2.73 20.95
CA ARG A 446 9.34 -2.44 21.68
C ARG A 446 8.15 -2.23 20.74
N HIS A 447 8.31 -1.47 19.65
CA HIS A 447 7.22 -1.31 18.68
C HIS A 447 6.79 -2.65 18.05
N VAL A 448 7.75 -3.53 17.73
CA VAL A 448 7.45 -4.89 17.23
C VAL A 448 6.70 -5.70 18.28
N ALA A 449 7.10 -5.63 19.55
CA ALA A 449 6.37 -6.29 20.62
C ALA A 449 4.92 -5.79 20.72
N ASP A 450 4.75 -4.47 20.87
CA ASP A 450 3.45 -3.84 21.14
C ASP A 450 2.47 -3.94 19.95
N LEU A 451 2.97 -3.83 18.71
CA LEU A 451 2.14 -3.72 17.49
C LEU A 451 2.03 -5.02 16.69
N ILE A 452 2.95 -5.98 16.86
CA ILE A 452 2.99 -7.21 16.05
C ILE A 452 2.91 -8.46 16.94
N ALA A 453 3.81 -8.60 17.92
CA ALA A 453 3.90 -9.84 18.70
C ALA A 453 2.73 -10.00 19.68
N ASP A 454 2.44 -8.97 20.48
CA ASP A 454 1.37 -8.99 21.49
C ASP A 454 -0.03 -9.28 20.90
N PRO A 455 -0.50 -8.61 19.83
CA PRO A 455 -1.78 -8.96 19.21
C PRO A 455 -1.76 -10.37 18.58
N ALA A 456 -0.63 -10.82 18.04
CA ALA A 456 -0.50 -12.19 17.55
C ALA A 456 -0.62 -13.22 18.69
N ILE A 457 -0.04 -12.95 19.86
CA ILE A 457 -0.17 -13.80 21.07
C ILE A 457 -1.63 -13.84 21.55
N GLN A 458 -2.30 -12.68 21.57
CA GLN A 458 -3.71 -12.58 21.98
C GLN A 458 -4.61 -13.42 21.07
N SER A 459 -4.53 -13.20 19.77
CA SER A 459 -5.33 -13.93 18.78
C SER A 459 -5.00 -15.43 18.71
N ALA A 460 -3.72 -15.81 18.82
CA ALA A 460 -3.29 -17.21 18.86
C ALA A 460 -3.81 -17.95 20.09
N ARG A 461 -4.02 -17.25 21.23
CA ARG A 461 -4.60 -17.84 22.43
C ARG A 461 -6.03 -18.32 22.19
N LEU A 462 -6.86 -17.50 21.55
CA LEU A 462 -8.24 -17.86 21.22
C LEU A 462 -8.28 -18.97 20.14
N GLU A 463 -7.41 -18.91 19.13
CA GLU A 463 -7.28 -20.00 18.15
C GLU A 463 -6.90 -21.34 18.81
N SER A 464 -6.01 -21.33 19.80
CA SER A 464 -5.65 -22.53 20.57
C SER A 464 -6.85 -23.08 21.35
N VAL A 465 -7.67 -22.22 21.95
CA VAL A 465 -8.92 -22.62 22.63
C VAL A 465 -9.89 -23.25 21.63
N ILE A 466 -10.11 -22.64 20.46
CA ILE A 466 -10.96 -23.20 19.40
C ILE A 466 -10.45 -24.59 18.99
N THR A 467 -9.14 -24.73 18.79
CA THR A 467 -8.50 -26.00 18.40
C THR A 467 -8.67 -27.08 19.46
N ARG A 468 -8.49 -26.75 20.74
CA ARG A 468 -8.74 -27.68 21.86
C ARG A 468 -10.20 -28.08 21.96
N ALA A 469 -11.11 -27.14 21.75
CA ALA A 469 -12.54 -27.41 21.77
C ALA A 469 -12.95 -28.37 20.63
N ARG A 470 -12.34 -28.24 19.44
CA ARG A 470 -12.48 -29.21 18.34
C ARG A 470 -11.97 -30.60 18.72
N GLY A 471 -10.91 -30.67 19.52
CA GLY A 471 -10.38 -31.91 20.10
C GLY A 471 -11.19 -32.48 21.27
N GLY A 472 -12.31 -31.87 21.66
CA GLY A 472 -13.22 -32.37 22.70
C GLY A 472 -12.96 -31.87 24.13
N ASP A 473 -12.06 -30.89 24.32
CA ASP A 473 -11.83 -30.27 25.63
C ASP A 473 -13.09 -29.55 26.13
N GLN A 474 -13.67 -30.02 27.24
CA GLN A 474 -14.94 -29.50 27.76
C GLN A 474 -14.86 -28.05 28.26
N GLY A 475 -13.71 -27.64 28.80
CA GLY A 475 -13.51 -26.25 29.24
C GLY A 475 -13.45 -25.32 28.02
N ALA A 476 -12.73 -25.73 26.99
CA ALA A 476 -12.63 -24.98 25.75
C ALA A 476 -13.98 -24.93 25.00
N LEU A 477 -14.74 -26.03 25.00
CA LEU A 477 -16.10 -26.10 24.46
C LEU A 477 -17.06 -25.13 25.15
N ALA A 478 -16.96 -24.95 26.46
CA ALA A 478 -17.77 -23.98 27.18
C ALA A 478 -17.49 -22.54 26.71
N ILE A 479 -16.23 -22.21 26.44
CA ILE A 479 -15.82 -20.90 25.94
C ILE A 479 -16.39 -20.65 24.54
N THR A 480 -16.14 -21.53 23.58
CA THR A 480 -16.61 -21.34 22.20
C THR A 480 -18.13 -21.24 22.12
N ARG A 481 -18.85 -22.04 22.92
CA ARG A 481 -20.32 -21.94 23.06
C ARG A 481 -20.76 -20.60 23.65
N SER A 482 -20.07 -20.06 24.65
CA SER A 482 -20.35 -18.71 25.18
C SER A 482 -20.08 -17.61 24.14
N LEU A 483 -19.07 -17.83 23.30
CA LEU A 483 -18.76 -16.97 22.15
C LEU A 483 -19.76 -17.16 20.99
N GLY A 484 -20.65 -18.15 21.06
CA GLY A 484 -21.84 -18.27 20.20
C GLY A 484 -21.64 -19.14 18.96
N PHE A 485 -20.64 -20.02 18.94
CA PHE A 485 -20.41 -20.94 17.83
C PHE A 485 -20.00 -22.33 18.30
N ASP A 486 -20.31 -23.34 17.48
CA ASP A 486 -19.86 -24.72 17.72
C ASP A 486 -18.50 -24.94 17.03
N PRO A 487 -17.42 -25.25 17.77
CA PRO A 487 -16.10 -25.48 17.19
C PRO A 487 -16.08 -26.66 16.22
N ALA A 488 -16.96 -27.66 16.36
CA ALA A 488 -17.07 -28.77 15.41
C ALA A 488 -17.54 -28.30 14.02
N GLU A 489 -18.18 -27.13 13.95
CA GLU A 489 -18.61 -26.52 12.70
C GLU A 489 -17.55 -25.63 12.05
N ILE A 490 -16.41 -25.40 12.70
CA ILE A 490 -15.37 -24.50 12.21
C ILE A 490 -14.29 -25.27 11.44
N ASP A 491 -14.08 -24.85 10.19
CA ASP A 491 -13.06 -25.39 9.28
C ASP A 491 -11.81 -24.52 9.22
N LYS A 492 -11.96 -23.21 9.48
CA LYS A 492 -10.86 -22.25 9.37
C LYS A 492 -10.95 -21.19 10.46
N VAL A 493 -9.82 -20.90 11.08
CA VAL A 493 -9.59 -19.69 11.88
C VAL A 493 -8.66 -18.79 11.07
N ILE A 494 -8.99 -17.51 11.00
CA ILE A 494 -8.19 -16.45 10.39
C ILE A 494 -7.90 -15.43 11.48
N ARG A 495 -6.66 -14.98 11.57
CA ARG A 495 -6.21 -13.96 12.52
C ARG A 495 -5.66 -12.77 11.77
N ILE A 496 -6.12 -11.58 12.13
CA ILE A 496 -5.57 -10.32 11.63
C ILE A 496 -5.30 -9.38 12.80
N SER A 497 -4.33 -8.49 12.63
CA SER A 497 -4.03 -7.44 13.60
C SER A 497 -4.07 -6.08 12.90
N VAL A 498 -4.83 -5.14 13.45
CA VAL A 498 -5.06 -3.83 12.83
C VAL A 498 -4.37 -2.76 13.65
N THR A 499 -3.55 -1.95 13.01
CA THR A 499 -2.82 -0.86 13.68
C THR A 499 -3.29 0.51 13.18
N LEU A 500 -3.14 1.53 14.03
CA LEU A 500 -3.38 2.91 13.59
C LEU A 500 -2.12 3.54 12.97
N ASP A 501 -0.95 3.26 13.54
CA ASP A 501 0.33 3.66 12.98
C ASP A 501 0.88 2.58 12.05
N ASP A 502 1.60 3.00 11.00
CA ASP A 502 2.11 2.10 9.98
C ASP A 502 3.48 1.50 10.36
N LEU A 503 3.47 0.21 10.72
CA LEU A 503 4.67 -0.64 10.87
C LEU A 503 4.66 -1.81 9.87
N THR A 504 3.89 -1.71 8.79
CA THR A 504 3.66 -2.79 7.82
C THR A 504 4.96 -3.29 7.18
N VAL A 505 5.95 -2.41 7.04
CA VAL A 505 7.28 -2.76 6.52
C VAL A 505 7.95 -3.88 7.32
N LEU A 506 7.73 -3.97 8.63
CA LEU A 506 8.28 -5.05 9.46
C LEU A 506 7.30 -6.21 9.65
N ALA A 507 5.99 -5.94 9.57
CA ALA A 507 4.94 -6.92 9.84
C ALA A 507 5.04 -8.21 9.02
N SER A 508 5.46 -8.11 7.75
CA SER A 508 5.60 -9.26 6.85
C SER A 508 6.93 -10.00 7.00
N ALA A 509 7.89 -9.49 7.78
CA ALA A 509 9.24 -10.03 7.93
C ALA A 509 9.33 -11.14 9.00
N GLU A 510 8.37 -12.06 9.05
CA GLU A 510 8.20 -13.02 10.16
C GLU A 510 9.50 -13.77 10.51
N ARG A 511 10.22 -14.28 9.49
CA ARG A 511 11.47 -15.01 9.70
C ARG A 511 12.58 -14.14 10.27
N GLU A 512 12.76 -12.93 9.74
CA GLU A 512 13.78 -12.00 10.24
C GLU A 512 13.48 -11.57 11.69
N LEU A 513 12.20 -11.34 12.02
CA LEU A 513 11.77 -10.99 13.37
C LEU A 513 12.05 -12.12 14.39
N LYS A 514 11.84 -13.38 13.98
CA LYS A 514 12.20 -14.57 14.77
C LYS A 514 13.70 -14.73 14.91
N ALA A 515 14.44 -14.65 13.80
CA ALA A 515 15.90 -14.70 13.79
C ALA A 515 16.56 -13.59 14.62
N ALA A 516 15.92 -12.42 14.74
CA ALA A 516 16.35 -11.32 15.60
C ALA A 516 16.06 -11.54 17.10
N GLY A 517 15.30 -12.58 17.46
CA GLY A 517 14.79 -12.83 18.82
C GLY A 517 13.80 -11.77 19.28
N TRP A 518 13.14 -11.07 18.36
CA TRP A 518 12.11 -10.07 18.66
C TRP A 518 10.72 -10.68 18.76
N VAL A 519 10.50 -11.81 18.09
CA VAL A 519 9.28 -12.61 18.12
C VAL A 519 9.63 -14.04 18.54
N PRO A 520 8.82 -14.72 19.37
CA PRO A 520 9.04 -16.13 19.72
C PRO A 520 9.02 -17.05 18.48
N GLU A 521 9.85 -18.08 18.48
CA GLU A 521 10.02 -18.97 17.31
C GLU A 521 8.73 -19.71 16.96
N GLU A 522 8.02 -20.17 17.99
CA GLU A 522 6.76 -20.90 17.93
C GLU A 522 5.54 -20.03 17.62
N LEU A 523 5.66 -18.70 17.74
CA LEU A 523 4.53 -17.80 17.51
C LEU A 523 4.31 -17.62 16.01
N GLU A 524 3.14 -18.03 15.53
CA GLU A 524 2.70 -17.71 14.17
C GLU A 524 2.11 -16.29 14.15
N LEU A 525 2.72 -15.39 13.38
CA LEU A 525 2.24 -14.01 13.29
C LEU A 525 0.89 -13.96 12.56
N ALA A 526 0.00 -13.10 13.05
CA ALA A 526 -1.22 -12.73 12.33
C ALA A 526 -0.86 -11.75 11.19
N ALA A 527 -1.69 -11.72 10.15
CA ALA A 527 -1.59 -10.68 9.13
C ALA A 527 -1.79 -9.30 9.80
N THR A 528 -0.72 -8.51 9.88
CA THR A 528 -0.76 -7.16 10.48
C THR A 528 -0.78 -6.10 9.39
N LEU A 529 -1.69 -5.14 9.50
CA LEU A 529 -1.87 -4.04 8.54
C LEU A 529 -2.45 -2.80 9.23
N ASN A 530 -2.23 -1.63 8.64
CA ASN A 530 -2.80 -0.40 9.16
C ASN A 530 -4.29 -0.28 8.78
N ILE A 531 -5.03 0.62 9.43
CA ILE A 531 -6.47 0.79 9.21
C ILE A 531 -6.83 1.30 7.80
N ALA A 532 -5.98 2.09 7.15
CA ALA A 532 -6.22 2.52 5.77
C ALA A 532 -6.02 1.37 4.78
N ASP A 533 -4.99 0.55 4.96
CA ASP A 533 -4.78 -0.66 4.15
C ASP A 533 -5.96 -1.63 4.30
N LEU A 534 -6.46 -1.85 5.53
CA LEU A 534 -7.65 -2.66 5.76
C LEU A 534 -8.88 -2.09 5.04
N THR A 535 -9.04 -0.76 5.06
CA THR A 535 -10.11 -0.08 4.32
C THR A 535 -9.98 -0.28 2.82
N CYS A 536 -8.76 -0.22 2.27
CA CYS A 536 -8.49 -0.53 0.87
C CYS A 536 -8.82 -1.98 0.50
N VAL A 537 -8.39 -2.95 1.32
CA VAL A 537 -8.71 -4.37 1.13
C VAL A 537 -10.22 -4.58 1.13
N TYR A 538 -10.94 -3.95 2.06
CA TYR A 538 -12.40 -4.00 2.13
C TYR A 538 -13.08 -3.35 0.91
N ASP A 539 -12.62 -2.19 0.46
CA ASP A 539 -13.21 -1.48 -0.68
C ASP A 539 -13.00 -2.26 -2.00
N ILE A 540 -11.82 -2.85 -2.18
CA ILE A 540 -11.44 -3.58 -3.40
C ILE A 540 -12.03 -4.99 -3.41
N LEU A 541 -11.96 -5.73 -2.30
CA LEU A 541 -12.48 -7.10 -2.21
C LEU A 541 -13.94 -7.11 -1.75
N THR A 542 -14.84 -6.83 -2.69
CA THR A 542 -16.28 -6.66 -2.40
C THR A 542 -17.02 -7.95 -2.04
N ARG A 543 -16.37 -9.12 -2.13
CA ARG A 543 -16.96 -10.43 -1.81
C ARG A 543 -16.47 -10.96 -0.47
N PRO A 544 -17.36 -11.49 0.40
CA PRO A 544 -16.93 -12.07 1.67
C PRO A 544 -15.98 -13.26 1.48
N SER A 545 -16.19 -14.08 0.44
CA SER A 545 -15.28 -15.20 0.15
C SER A 545 -13.87 -14.75 -0.21
N GLN A 546 -13.73 -13.70 -1.01
CA GLN A 546 -12.44 -13.15 -1.41
C GLN A 546 -11.74 -12.46 -0.24
N PHE A 547 -12.48 -11.74 0.59
CA PHE A 547 -11.94 -11.11 1.81
C PHE A 547 -11.36 -12.16 2.77
N LEU A 548 -12.10 -13.24 3.05
CA LEU A 548 -11.62 -14.35 3.89
C LEU A 548 -10.46 -15.11 3.21
N HIS A 549 -10.53 -15.34 1.91
CA HIS A 549 -9.47 -16.02 1.16
C HIS A 549 -8.16 -15.22 1.18
N TYR A 550 -8.24 -13.91 0.95
CA TYR A 550 -7.09 -13.00 1.00
C TYR A 550 -6.31 -13.13 2.30
N PHE A 551 -6.96 -12.93 3.46
CA PHE A 551 -6.27 -12.99 4.75
C PHE A 551 -5.79 -14.39 5.12
N SER A 552 -6.53 -15.43 4.71
CA SER A 552 -6.07 -16.82 4.86
C SER A 552 -4.77 -17.07 4.11
N ARG A 553 -4.67 -16.60 2.86
CA ARG A 553 -3.52 -16.82 1.97
C ARG A 553 -2.35 -15.88 2.25
N ARG A 554 -2.61 -14.62 2.60
CA ARG A 554 -1.58 -13.65 3.00
C ARG A 554 -0.72 -14.23 4.13
N THR A 555 -1.37 -14.74 5.18
CA THR A 555 -0.69 -15.34 6.34
C THR A 555 0.11 -16.60 5.95
N GLN A 556 -0.33 -17.36 4.95
CA GLN A 556 0.43 -18.49 4.44
C GLN A 556 1.66 -18.04 3.66
N LEU A 557 1.53 -17.01 2.84
CA LEU A 557 2.60 -16.46 2.00
C LEU A 557 3.75 -15.86 2.83
N GLN A 558 3.44 -15.07 3.87
CA GLN A 558 4.47 -14.49 4.75
C GLN A 558 5.31 -15.55 5.49
N ARG A 559 4.74 -16.75 5.70
CA ARG A 559 5.42 -17.86 6.39
C ARG A 559 6.29 -18.67 5.43
N SER A 560 5.85 -18.81 4.18
CA SER A 560 6.52 -19.62 3.17
C SER A 560 7.64 -18.88 2.46
N ALA A 561 7.62 -17.54 2.41
CA ALA A 561 8.61 -16.73 1.70
C ALA A 561 8.98 -15.43 2.43
N ASP A 562 10.19 -14.92 2.16
CA ASP A 562 10.63 -13.60 2.58
C ASP A 562 10.14 -12.57 1.56
N VAL A 563 9.02 -11.91 1.87
CA VAL A 563 8.35 -10.99 0.95
C VAL A 563 8.77 -9.54 1.18
N ILE A 564 9.18 -8.88 0.10
CA ILE A 564 9.50 -7.45 0.06
C ILE A 564 8.38 -6.72 -0.69
N GLY A 565 7.57 -6.00 0.07
CA GLY A 565 6.42 -5.22 -0.39
C GLY A 565 5.56 -4.76 0.78
N PHE A 566 4.63 -3.85 0.49
CA PHE A 566 3.63 -3.34 1.44
C PHE A 566 2.27 -4.02 1.25
N GLU A 567 1.30 -3.72 2.10
CA GLU A 567 -0.01 -4.40 2.08
C GLU A 567 -0.75 -4.19 0.75
N LEU A 568 -0.67 -3.01 0.12
CA LEU A 568 -1.27 -2.80 -1.20
C LEU A 568 -0.55 -3.56 -2.31
N ASP A 569 0.74 -3.87 -2.16
CA ASP A 569 1.44 -4.77 -3.09
C ASP A 569 0.94 -6.22 -2.93
N PHE A 570 0.68 -6.66 -1.68
CA PHE A 570 0.04 -7.96 -1.43
C PHE A 570 -1.36 -8.02 -2.05
N LEU A 571 -2.15 -6.96 -1.91
CA LEU A 571 -3.45 -6.85 -2.56
C LEU A 571 -3.30 -6.93 -4.09
N GLY A 572 -2.40 -6.15 -4.68
CA GLY A 572 -2.10 -6.21 -6.12
C GLY A 572 -1.72 -7.61 -6.61
N LEU A 573 -0.85 -8.30 -5.84
CA LEU A 573 -0.48 -9.69 -6.12
C LEU A 573 -1.70 -10.62 -6.05
N TYR A 574 -2.54 -10.47 -5.02
CA TYR A 574 -3.77 -11.25 -4.90
C TYR A 574 -4.73 -11.03 -6.08
N LEU A 575 -4.91 -9.77 -6.51
CA LEU A 575 -5.79 -9.45 -7.63
C LEU A 575 -5.32 -10.13 -8.93
N ALA A 576 -4.01 -10.29 -9.09
CA ALA A 576 -3.43 -10.91 -10.27
C ALA A 576 -3.44 -12.44 -10.22
N THR A 577 -3.11 -13.04 -9.08
CA THR A 577 -2.74 -14.47 -9.01
C THR A 577 -3.57 -15.28 -8.02
N ASN A 578 -4.46 -14.66 -7.24
CA ASN A 578 -5.11 -15.28 -6.07
C ASN A 578 -4.11 -15.85 -5.05
N PHE A 579 -2.84 -15.41 -5.07
CA PHE A 579 -1.70 -16.03 -4.37
C PHE A 579 -1.43 -17.48 -4.78
N SER A 580 -1.81 -17.87 -6.00
CA SER A 580 -1.40 -19.13 -6.62
C SER A 580 -0.04 -18.94 -7.27
N LEU A 581 1.02 -19.07 -6.48
CA LEU A 581 2.39 -18.92 -6.97
C LEU A 581 3.01 -20.31 -7.25
N PRO A 582 3.84 -20.48 -8.30
CA PRO A 582 4.41 -21.76 -8.68
C PRO A 582 5.15 -22.42 -7.51
N THR A 583 5.00 -23.73 -7.32
CA THR A 583 5.61 -24.48 -6.22
C THR A 583 7.08 -24.83 -6.49
N ALA A 584 7.98 -23.84 -6.60
CA ALA A 584 9.43 -24.07 -6.54
C ALA A 584 9.90 -24.54 -5.14
N SER A 585 10.74 -25.56 -5.12
CA SER A 585 11.41 -26.09 -3.92
C SER A 585 12.46 -25.12 -3.39
N GLY A 586 12.37 -24.74 -2.10
CA GLY A 586 13.40 -23.96 -1.39
C GLY A 586 12.95 -22.59 -0.85
N HIS A 587 13.87 -21.92 -0.15
CA HIS A 587 13.66 -20.59 0.42
C HIS A 587 13.56 -19.54 -0.71
N ARG A 588 12.49 -18.75 -0.71
CA ARG A 588 12.27 -17.70 -1.72
C ARG A 588 12.33 -16.31 -1.10
N HIS A 589 13.00 -15.41 -1.81
CA HIS A 589 12.80 -13.97 -1.67
C HIS A 589 11.84 -13.52 -2.76
N ILE A 590 10.67 -13.00 -2.38
CA ILE A 590 9.67 -12.52 -3.33
C ILE A 590 9.61 -11.00 -3.25
N VAL A 591 9.96 -10.32 -4.34
CA VAL A 591 9.87 -8.86 -4.45
C VAL A 591 8.59 -8.54 -5.23
N ILE A 592 7.63 -7.96 -4.53
CA ILE A 592 6.31 -7.57 -5.07
C ILE A 592 6.13 -6.06 -5.11
N SER A 593 7.18 -5.28 -4.85
CA SER A 593 7.12 -3.83 -4.95
C SER A 593 6.57 -3.39 -6.32
N GLU A 594 5.68 -2.39 -6.31
CA GLU A 594 4.96 -1.85 -7.48
C GLU A 594 3.72 -2.65 -7.92
N MET A 595 3.41 -3.77 -7.25
CA MET A 595 2.17 -4.51 -7.52
C MET A 595 0.92 -3.71 -7.15
N SER A 596 1.03 -2.69 -6.29
CA SER A 596 -0.07 -1.78 -5.94
C SER A 596 -0.52 -0.85 -7.07
N ARG A 597 0.23 -0.75 -8.19
CA ARG A 597 0.06 0.32 -9.19
C ARG A 597 -1.36 0.50 -9.72
N ASP A 598 -2.07 -0.59 -10.02
CA ASP A 598 -3.45 -0.51 -10.52
C ASP A 598 -4.43 -0.06 -9.42
N VAL A 599 -4.16 -0.39 -8.16
CA VAL A 599 -4.92 0.09 -6.99
C VAL A 599 -4.64 1.57 -6.75
N ASP A 600 -3.38 2.00 -6.84
CA ASP A 600 -3.00 3.41 -6.68
C ASP A 600 -3.63 4.28 -7.77
N LEU A 601 -3.57 3.84 -9.03
CA LEU A 601 -4.18 4.54 -10.17
C LEU A 601 -5.70 4.67 -10.02
N TYR A 602 -6.37 3.63 -9.51
CA TYR A 602 -7.81 3.66 -9.25
C TYR A 602 -8.18 4.79 -8.29
N TYR A 603 -7.51 4.87 -7.14
CA TYR A 603 -7.78 5.93 -6.17
C TYR A 603 -7.41 7.32 -6.71
N GLN A 604 -6.25 7.46 -7.36
CA GLN A 604 -5.82 8.72 -7.95
C GLN A 604 -6.82 9.26 -8.99
N ASN A 605 -7.37 8.38 -9.85
CA ASN A 605 -8.38 8.78 -10.84
C ASN A 605 -9.68 9.25 -10.19
N ILE A 606 -10.21 8.50 -9.21
CA ILE A 606 -11.43 8.89 -8.50
C ILE A 606 -11.25 10.22 -7.77
N GLU A 607 -10.08 10.44 -7.17
CA GLU A 607 -9.77 11.67 -6.44
C GLU A 607 -9.84 12.93 -7.30
N ILE A 608 -9.43 12.84 -8.56
CA ILE A 608 -9.53 13.92 -9.56
C ILE A 608 -10.89 13.95 -10.29
N GLY A 609 -11.84 13.08 -9.91
CA GLY A 609 -13.15 12.97 -10.54
C GLY A 609 -13.13 12.28 -11.92
N HIS A 610 -12.06 11.54 -12.24
CA HIS A 610 -11.95 10.75 -13.47
C HIS A 610 -12.57 9.35 -13.26
N PRO A 611 -13.46 8.88 -14.15
CA PRO A 611 -14.02 7.54 -14.07
C PRO A 611 -12.92 6.46 -14.20
N SER A 612 -12.81 5.58 -13.22
CA SER A 612 -11.89 4.45 -13.25
C SER A 612 -12.61 3.17 -12.84
N ASP A 613 -12.33 2.08 -13.55
CA ASP A 613 -12.81 0.76 -13.16
C ASP A 613 -12.13 0.33 -11.87
N LYS A 614 -12.92 -0.18 -10.92
CA LYS A 614 -12.40 -0.71 -9.67
C LYS A 614 -11.59 -1.99 -9.95
N PRO A 615 -10.32 -2.07 -9.51
CA PRO A 615 -9.54 -3.30 -9.59
C PRO A 615 -10.27 -4.46 -8.92
N ALA A 616 -10.22 -5.64 -9.53
CA ALA A 616 -10.90 -6.82 -9.02
C ALA A 616 -10.04 -8.07 -9.26
N PRO A 617 -10.18 -9.12 -8.44
CA PRO A 617 -9.48 -10.38 -8.67
C PRO A 617 -9.77 -10.93 -10.05
N ARG A 618 -8.71 -11.33 -10.76
CA ARG A 618 -8.80 -12.00 -12.05
C ARG A 618 -9.27 -13.43 -11.84
N LEU A 619 -10.48 -13.67 -12.32
CA LEU A 619 -11.13 -14.98 -12.26
C LEU A 619 -11.69 -15.31 -13.63
N ASP A 620 -11.64 -16.59 -13.98
CA ASP A 620 -12.36 -17.09 -15.14
C ASP A 620 -13.88 -16.86 -14.95
N PRO A 621 -14.64 -16.49 -16.02
CA PRO A 621 -16.07 -16.25 -15.93
C PRO A 621 -16.89 -17.40 -15.30
N PHE A 622 -16.51 -18.65 -15.52
CA PHE A 622 -17.16 -19.80 -14.91
C PHE A 622 -16.98 -19.82 -13.39
N PHE A 623 -15.76 -19.57 -12.91
CA PHE A 623 -15.45 -19.51 -11.48
C PHE A 623 -16.16 -18.33 -10.80
N LYS A 624 -16.22 -17.18 -11.47
CA LYS A 624 -17.02 -16.05 -11.01
C LYS A 624 -18.49 -16.45 -10.84
N ALA A 625 -19.07 -17.15 -11.83
CA ALA A 625 -20.46 -17.61 -11.76
C ALA A 625 -20.70 -18.67 -10.66
N LEU A 626 -19.73 -19.57 -10.42
CA LEU A 626 -19.77 -20.52 -9.29
C LEU A 626 -19.86 -19.77 -7.96
N LEU A 627 -18.98 -18.79 -7.75
CA LEU A 627 -18.93 -17.99 -6.53
C LEU A 627 -20.20 -17.15 -6.36
N ASP A 628 -20.70 -16.52 -7.44
CA ASP A 628 -21.97 -15.78 -7.42
C ASP A 628 -23.14 -16.63 -6.94
N GLN A 629 -23.29 -17.83 -7.51
CA GLN A 629 -24.37 -18.72 -7.13
C GLN A 629 -24.19 -19.30 -5.72
N LEU A 630 -22.95 -19.60 -5.34
CA LEU A 630 -22.61 -20.10 -4.00
C LEU A 630 -22.88 -19.07 -2.90
N GLU A 631 -22.49 -17.81 -3.12
CA GLU A 631 -22.72 -16.69 -2.18
C GLU A 631 -24.18 -16.24 -2.13
N THR A 632 -24.95 -16.53 -3.18
CA THR A 632 -26.40 -16.32 -3.20
C THR A 632 -27.13 -17.42 -2.43
N ARG A 633 -26.79 -18.69 -2.66
CA ARG A 633 -27.47 -19.84 -2.02
C ARG A 633 -27.01 -20.08 -0.58
N ARG A 634 -25.75 -19.73 -0.26
CA ARG A 634 -25.10 -19.90 1.04
C ARG A 634 -25.39 -21.25 1.72
N PRO A 635 -25.20 -22.40 1.03
CA PRO A 635 -25.35 -23.71 1.67
C PRO A 635 -24.38 -23.83 2.86
N ARG A 636 -24.67 -24.72 3.81
CA ARG A 636 -23.75 -24.98 4.93
C ARG A 636 -22.36 -25.37 4.39
N GLY A 637 -21.31 -24.68 4.85
CA GLY A 637 -19.95 -24.84 4.38
C GLY A 637 -19.57 -24.04 3.15
N TRP A 638 -20.42 -23.11 2.69
CA TRP A 638 -20.14 -22.30 1.50
C TRP A 638 -18.85 -21.49 1.59
N THR A 639 -18.43 -21.04 2.78
CA THR A 639 -17.14 -20.32 2.93
C THR A 639 -15.95 -21.24 2.66
N THR A 640 -16.06 -22.52 3.05
CA THR A 640 -15.06 -23.55 2.78
C THR A 640 -15.06 -23.94 1.31
N MET A 641 -16.24 -24.11 0.71
CA MET A 641 -16.37 -24.39 -0.72
C MET A 641 -15.78 -23.25 -1.57
N ALA A 642 -16.06 -21.99 -1.22
CA ALA A 642 -15.56 -20.84 -1.96
C ALA A 642 -14.03 -20.74 -1.89
N ARG A 643 -13.45 -20.97 -0.70
CA ARG A 643 -12.00 -21.05 -0.54
C ARG A 643 -11.39 -22.17 -1.39
N ASP A 644 -11.97 -23.36 -1.34
CA ASP A 644 -11.49 -24.52 -2.10
C ASP A 644 -11.59 -24.29 -3.63
N LEU A 645 -12.62 -23.59 -4.11
CA LEU A 645 -12.73 -23.14 -5.50
C LEU A 645 -11.61 -22.19 -5.89
N LEU A 646 -11.29 -21.22 -5.03
CA LEU A 646 -10.24 -20.24 -5.25
C LEU A 646 -8.82 -20.85 -5.20
N SER A 647 -8.66 -22.04 -4.62
CA SER A 647 -7.40 -22.80 -4.63
C SER A 647 -7.09 -23.48 -5.97
N ILE A 648 -8.00 -23.51 -6.95
CA ILE A 648 -7.69 -24.10 -8.27
C ILE A 648 -6.52 -23.38 -8.96
N GLY A 649 -6.36 -22.09 -8.69
CA GLY A 649 -5.20 -21.33 -9.12
C GLY A 649 -5.54 -19.91 -9.52
N ASP A 650 -4.62 -19.32 -10.28
CA ASP A 650 -4.79 -18.06 -10.98
C ASP A 650 -5.74 -18.20 -12.18
N ILE A 651 -5.85 -17.15 -12.99
CA ILE A 651 -6.75 -17.15 -14.16
C ILE A 651 -6.37 -18.21 -15.20
N ASP A 652 -5.06 -18.49 -15.37
CA ASP A 652 -4.58 -19.46 -16.36
C ASP A 652 -4.86 -20.90 -15.90
N GLY A 653 -4.63 -21.20 -14.61
CA GLY A 653 -5.01 -22.47 -14.00
C GLY A 653 -6.53 -22.71 -14.04
N GLN A 654 -7.32 -21.67 -13.79
CA GLN A 654 -8.78 -21.74 -13.92
C GLN A 654 -9.22 -21.98 -15.37
N ALA A 655 -8.63 -21.27 -16.34
CA ALA A 655 -8.94 -21.44 -17.77
C ALA A 655 -8.60 -22.86 -18.25
N ALA A 656 -7.46 -23.42 -17.85
CA ALA A 656 -7.09 -24.81 -18.15
C ALA A 656 -8.07 -25.83 -17.54
N CYS A 657 -8.55 -25.56 -16.32
CA CYS A 657 -9.61 -26.37 -15.69
C CYS A 657 -10.92 -26.30 -16.49
N VAL A 658 -11.30 -25.12 -16.99
CA VAL A 658 -12.51 -24.93 -17.80
C VAL A 658 -12.40 -25.61 -19.15
N GLU A 659 -11.25 -25.51 -19.83
CA GLU A 659 -11.01 -26.21 -21.10
C GLU A 659 -11.16 -27.73 -20.91
N SER A 660 -10.58 -28.28 -19.84
CA SER A 660 -10.72 -29.69 -19.49
C SER A 660 -12.18 -30.08 -19.21
N LEU A 661 -12.94 -29.17 -18.58
CA LEU A 661 -14.36 -29.38 -18.28
C LEU A 661 -15.25 -29.32 -19.53
N GLU A 662 -14.94 -28.47 -20.51
CA GLU A 662 -15.63 -28.44 -21.81
C GLU A 662 -15.31 -29.68 -22.66
N ALA A 663 -14.06 -30.14 -22.65
CA ALA A 663 -13.69 -31.41 -23.28
C ALA A 663 -14.47 -32.59 -22.67
N LEU A 664 -14.62 -32.59 -21.34
CA LEU A 664 -15.43 -33.58 -20.61
C LEU A 664 -16.92 -33.50 -20.99
N ARG A 665 -17.49 -32.29 -21.09
CA ARG A 665 -18.87 -32.07 -21.57
C ARG A 665 -19.07 -32.64 -22.96
N TRP A 666 -18.14 -32.38 -23.88
CA TRP A 666 -18.22 -32.87 -25.25
C TRP A 666 -18.20 -34.40 -25.28
N SER A 667 -17.28 -35.04 -24.57
CA SER A 667 -17.21 -36.50 -24.48
C SER A 667 -18.51 -37.09 -23.91
N ALA A 668 -18.97 -36.61 -22.75
CA ALA A 668 -20.20 -37.09 -22.11
C ALA A 668 -21.46 -36.89 -22.98
N SER A 669 -21.49 -35.87 -23.83
CA SER A 669 -22.63 -35.60 -24.74
C SER A 669 -22.68 -36.55 -25.95
N HIS A 670 -21.54 -37.07 -26.40
CA HIS A 670 -21.43 -37.85 -27.65
C HIS A 670 -21.28 -39.37 -27.42
N THR A 671 -20.93 -39.81 -26.20
CA THR A 671 -20.81 -41.23 -25.86
C THR A 671 -21.68 -41.64 -24.65
N PRO A 672 -22.99 -41.31 -24.59
CA PRO A 672 -23.82 -41.56 -23.41
C PRO A 672 -24.11 -43.05 -23.13
N THR A 673 -23.86 -43.93 -24.10
CA THR A 673 -24.07 -45.38 -23.98
C THR A 673 -22.79 -46.18 -23.73
N ASP A 674 -21.64 -45.51 -23.69
CA ASP A 674 -20.35 -46.15 -23.42
C ASP A 674 -20.17 -46.29 -21.91
N PRO A 675 -20.07 -47.52 -21.35
CA PRO A 675 -19.86 -47.72 -19.92
C PRO A 675 -18.52 -47.15 -19.40
N ASP A 676 -17.56 -46.88 -20.29
CA ASP A 676 -16.24 -46.34 -19.95
C ASP A 676 -16.10 -44.83 -20.27
N HIS A 677 -17.20 -44.13 -20.60
CA HIS A 677 -17.13 -42.70 -20.91
C HIS A 677 -16.63 -41.88 -19.70
N LEU A 678 -15.73 -40.93 -19.96
CA LEU A 678 -15.27 -40.00 -18.94
C LEU A 678 -16.37 -38.97 -18.67
N ASN A 679 -16.87 -38.93 -17.44
CA ASN A 679 -17.84 -37.94 -16.97
C ASN A 679 -17.38 -37.20 -15.70
N VAL A 680 -16.10 -37.36 -15.34
CA VAL A 680 -15.49 -36.75 -14.16
C VAL A 680 -14.14 -36.12 -14.49
N LEU A 681 -13.92 -34.93 -13.93
CA LEU A 681 -12.62 -34.26 -13.86
C LEU A 681 -12.27 -34.09 -12.38
N VAL A 682 -11.05 -34.47 -12.00
CA VAL A 682 -10.53 -34.27 -10.64
C VAL A 682 -9.38 -33.27 -10.69
N ALA A 683 -9.60 -32.09 -10.11
CA ALA A 683 -8.55 -31.10 -9.90
C ALA A 683 -7.93 -31.28 -8.51
N MET A 684 -6.61 -31.22 -8.44
CA MET A 684 -5.83 -31.37 -7.21
C MET A 684 -4.92 -30.15 -7.08
N PRO A 685 -5.31 -29.13 -6.29
CA PRO A 685 -4.47 -27.96 -6.06
C PRO A 685 -3.13 -28.33 -5.41
N ASP A 686 -2.05 -27.74 -5.91
CA ASP A 686 -0.69 -27.97 -5.38
C ASP A 686 -0.51 -27.46 -3.95
N ASP A 687 -1.22 -26.38 -3.61
CA ASP A 687 -1.12 -25.67 -2.34
C ASP A 687 -2.10 -26.16 -1.27
N ALA A 688 -2.96 -27.13 -1.62
CA ALA A 688 -3.91 -27.81 -0.75
C ALA A 688 -3.85 -29.33 -0.99
N PRO A 689 -2.77 -30.02 -0.57
CA PRO A 689 -2.59 -31.44 -0.82
C PRO A 689 -3.65 -32.33 -0.16
N ASP A 690 -4.36 -31.81 0.86
CA ASP A 690 -5.47 -32.49 1.53
C ASP A 690 -6.79 -32.45 0.74
N LEU A 691 -6.88 -31.56 -0.26
CA LEU A 691 -8.08 -31.26 -1.04
C LEU A 691 -8.08 -32.00 -2.39
N ALA A 692 -9.24 -32.47 -2.80
CA ALA A 692 -9.54 -32.81 -4.18
C ALA A 692 -10.86 -32.14 -4.60
N ILE A 693 -10.93 -31.68 -5.85
CA ILE A 693 -12.11 -31.03 -6.40
C ILE A 693 -12.64 -31.86 -7.55
N VAL A 694 -13.83 -32.42 -7.39
CA VAL A 694 -14.47 -33.34 -8.33
C VAL A 694 -15.54 -32.59 -9.11
N PHE A 695 -15.31 -32.41 -10.40
CA PHE A 695 -16.32 -31.96 -11.34
C PHE A 695 -16.97 -33.17 -11.99
N HIS A 696 -18.28 -33.31 -11.85
CA HIS A 696 -19.08 -34.39 -12.41
C HIS A 696 -20.06 -33.81 -13.43
N VAL A 697 -20.01 -34.30 -14.67
CA VAL A 697 -20.89 -33.86 -15.76
C VAL A 697 -21.88 -34.96 -16.09
N PHE A 698 -23.16 -34.63 -16.18
CA PHE A 698 -24.20 -35.65 -16.40
C PHE A 698 -25.35 -35.12 -17.28
N PRO A 699 -26.00 -35.99 -18.08
CA PRO A 699 -27.21 -35.63 -18.82
C PRO A 699 -28.44 -35.63 -17.90
N ARG A 700 -29.53 -34.96 -18.30
CA ARG A 700 -30.79 -34.89 -17.55
C ARG A 700 -31.36 -36.26 -17.20
N ALA A 701 -31.15 -37.26 -18.06
CA ALA A 701 -31.59 -38.64 -17.85
C ALA A 701 -30.99 -39.26 -16.56
N GLU A 702 -29.78 -38.84 -16.17
CA GLU A 702 -29.06 -39.38 -15.01
C GLU A 702 -29.27 -38.54 -13.73
N ARG A 703 -30.09 -37.49 -13.78
CA ARG A 703 -30.34 -36.62 -12.62
C ARG A 703 -30.81 -37.40 -11.40
N ALA A 704 -31.60 -38.46 -11.59
CA ALA A 704 -32.12 -39.29 -10.50
C ALA A 704 -31.03 -40.10 -9.77
N SER A 705 -29.98 -40.53 -10.47
CA SER A 705 -28.85 -41.30 -9.91
C SER A 705 -27.62 -40.45 -9.57
N ARG A 706 -27.66 -39.14 -9.84
CA ARG A 706 -26.56 -38.18 -9.64
C ARG A 706 -25.92 -38.32 -8.25
N ASP A 707 -26.73 -38.33 -7.19
CA ASP A 707 -26.22 -38.32 -5.81
C ASP A 707 -25.49 -39.61 -5.43
N ASP A 708 -25.97 -40.76 -5.93
CA ASP A 708 -25.29 -42.05 -5.72
C ASP A 708 -24.00 -42.15 -6.53
N THR A 709 -23.96 -41.59 -7.74
CA THR A 709 -22.74 -41.47 -8.54
C THR A 709 -21.72 -40.58 -7.84
N VAL A 710 -22.10 -39.38 -7.42
CA VAL A 710 -21.23 -38.46 -6.67
C VAL A 710 -20.70 -39.12 -5.39
N ARG A 711 -21.54 -39.83 -4.64
CA ARG A 711 -21.10 -40.53 -3.42
C ARG A 711 -19.99 -41.55 -3.71
N ARG A 712 -20.11 -42.34 -4.78
CA ARG A 712 -19.09 -43.31 -5.19
C ARG A 712 -17.79 -42.62 -5.62
N LEU A 713 -17.88 -41.54 -6.38
CA LEU A 713 -16.72 -40.76 -6.83
C LEU A 713 -15.95 -40.15 -5.65
N VAL A 714 -16.68 -39.51 -4.74
CA VAL A 714 -16.13 -38.92 -3.51
C VAL A 714 -15.44 -39.99 -2.66
N GLN A 715 -16.06 -41.16 -2.46
CA GLN A 715 -15.46 -42.27 -1.72
C GLN A 715 -14.15 -42.75 -2.36
N HIS A 716 -14.13 -42.86 -3.70
CA HIS A 716 -12.93 -43.26 -4.44
C HIS A 716 -11.80 -42.24 -4.29
N VAL A 717 -12.10 -40.94 -4.41
CA VAL A 717 -11.10 -39.87 -4.29
C VAL A 717 -10.57 -39.76 -2.86
N LEU A 718 -11.44 -39.83 -1.84
CA LEU A 718 -11.04 -39.77 -0.44
C LEU A 718 -10.29 -41.04 0.04
N ALA A 719 -10.38 -42.15 -0.70
CA ALA A 719 -9.56 -43.33 -0.42
C ALA A 719 -8.08 -43.16 -0.83
N HIS A 720 -7.74 -42.13 -1.61
CA HIS A 720 -6.36 -41.86 -2.00
C HIS A 720 -5.56 -41.30 -0.81
N PRO A 721 -4.35 -41.83 -0.54
CA PRO A 721 -3.50 -41.35 0.55
C PRO A 721 -3.25 -39.83 0.48
N GLY A 722 -3.32 -39.16 1.63
CA GLY A 722 -3.11 -37.72 1.75
C GLY A 722 -4.36 -36.88 1.49
N ARG A 723 -5.46 -37.45 0.97
CA ARG A 723 -6.72 -36.71 0.74
C ARG A 723 -7.64 -36.85 1.95
N SER A 724 -8.08 -35.72 2.50
CA SER A 724 -9.01 -35.70 3.65
C SER A 724 -10.26 -34.84 3.39
N ARG A 725 -10.25 -34.01 2.34
CA ARG A 725 -11.37 -33.15 1.94
C ARG A 725 -11.65 -33.26 0.45
N CYS A 726 -12.93 -33.34 0.09
CA CYS A 726 -13.39 -33.37 -1.29
C CYS A 726 -14.49 -32.33 -1.49
N LEU A 727 -14.28 -31.39 -2.41
CA LEU A 727 -15.35 -30.54 -2.95
C LEU A 727 -15.90 -31.23 -4.20
N PHE A 728 -17.21 -31.44 -4.29
CA PHE A 728 -17.83 -31.95 -5.51
C PHE A 728 -18.74 -30.90 -6.15
N ILE A 729 -18.75 -30.85 -7.48
CA ILE A 729 -19.56 -29.95 -8.29
C ILE A 729 -20.17 -30.79 -9.41
N SER A 730 -21.49 -30.97 -9.39
CA SER A 730 -22.22 -31.68 -10.43
C SER A 730 -22.91 -30.69 -11.36
N ARG A 731 -22.69 -30.82 -12.66
CA ARG A 731 -23.20 -29.91 -13.69
C ARG A 731 -23.97 -30.70 -14.76
N MET A 732 -25.17 -30.21 -15.08
CA MET A 732 -26.05 -30.83 -16.07
C MET A 732 -25.77 -30.26 -17.47
N ILE A 733 -25.63 -31.15 -18.46
CA ILE A 733 -25.29 -30.78 -19.85
C ILE A 733 -26.34 -29.83 -20.45
N GLU A 734 -27.63 -30.09 -20.23
CA GLU A 734 -28.73 -29.32 -20.80
C GLU A 734 -28.91 -27.92 -20.19
N THR A 735 -28.27 -27.64 -19.05
CA THR A 735 -28.31 -26.31 -18.40
C THR A 735 -26.94 -25.65 -18.33
N TRP A 736 -25.97 -26.13 -19.12
CA TRP A 736 -24.57 -25.76 -19.00
C TRP A 736 -24.34 -24.25 -19.03
N ASP A 737 -24.98 -23.55 -19.98
CA ASP A 737 -24.75 -22.12 -20.22
C ASP A 737 -25.58 -21.21 -19.30
N THR A 738 -26.51 -21.78 -18.52
CA THR A 738 -27.45 -21.01 -17.67
C THR A 738 -27.31 -21.30 -16.19
N ASN A 739 -26.70 -22.43 -15.82
CA ASN A 739 -26.56 -22.84 -14.43
C ASN A 739 -25.14 -23.39 -14.18
N PRO A 740 -24.32 -22.72 -13.33
CA PRO A 740 -22.94 -23.12 -13.13
C PRO A 740 -22.82 -24.44 -12.35
N TYR A 741 -23.81 -24.81 -11.52
CA TYR A 741 -23.90 -26.15 -10.95
C TYR A 741 -25.34 -26.56 -10.59
N ASP A 742 -25.63 -27.86 -10.72
CA ASP A 742 -26.88 -28.48 -10.28
C ASP A 742 -26.81 -28.91 -8.80
N ALA A 743 -25.66 -29.44 -8.38
CA ALA A 743 -25.35 -29.74 -6.98
C ALA A 743 -23.89 -29.41 -6.65
N ILE A 744 -23.65 -28.92 -5.45
CA ILE A 744 -22.33 -28.66 -4.88
C ILE A 744 -22.32 -29.12 -3.43
N GLY A 745 -21.19 -29.65 -2.97
CA GLY A 745 -21.08 -30.04 -1.56
C GLY A 745 -19.66 -30.42 -1.15
N LEU A 746 -19.47 -30.52 0.16
CA LEU A 746 -18.23 -30.93 0.79
C LEU A 746 -18.39 -32.32 1.39
N ALA A 747 -17.34 -33.12 1.23
CA ALA A 747 -17.17 -34.38 1.91
C ALA A 747 -15.79 -34.42 2.58
N ARG A 748 -15.71 -35.15 3.70
CA ARG A 748 -14.48 -35.33 4.47
C ARG A 748 -14.27 -36.82 4.69
N ALA A 749 -13.00 -37.24 4.75
CA ALA A 749 -12.68 -38.55 5.27
C ALA A 749 -13.17 -38.64 6.72
N LEU A 750 -13.67 -39.81 7.13
CA LEU A 750 -13.93 -40.06 8.55
C LEU A 750 -12.58 -40.14 9.24
N ASP A 751 -12.36 -39.31 10.25
CA ASP A 751 -11.21 -39.47 11.15
C ASP A 751 -11.36 -40.85 11.82
N ASN A 752 -10.34 -41.71 11.66
CA ASN A 752 -10.27 -43.00 12.37
C ASN A 752 -10.00 -42.81 13.86
#